data_AF-A0A1Y4DT12-F1
#
_entry.id   AF-A0A1Y4DT12-F1
#
_cell.length_a   1.000
_cell.length_b   1.000
_cell.length_c   1.000
_cell.angle_alpha   90.00
_cell.angle_beta   90.00
_cell.angle_gamma   90.00
#
_symmetry.space_group_name_H-M   'P 1'
#
loop_
_entity.id
_entity.type
_entity.pdbx_description
1 polymer ?
#
loop_
_entity_poly.entity_id
_entity_poly.type
_entity_poly.pdbx_seq_one_letter_code
_entity_poly.pdbx_strand_id
1 'polypeptide(L)'
;MKNVNKIKTLLLSCLVLLGLSACDNDDLSTQQYTGGVSLNVYGPQPVVRGGTLRFLGSNLDQVTQVIIPGVNPITDIDVRQSGIPSEIWVQVPVDGPEEGYVTLVTANGEEITTLTQLTYEEPIVFEGFSPASAMPGETITITGDYLNLIHEVIFAEEVAVPEENFISHDRYQIQVVVPDSARTGEIILSDGAEELPNWIYSEEELEVGTPTVTSITTDTRFKAGERLSINGTALSLVDYVRFEGAEVPSAALAEDDKEPFNVNENGTNLTLTLPAEAASGTVELVLRSGVTVTASQHFEVVVPTDITVTTSRIKAGNALALSGNDLDLVTSLSFPSNEEGTTIDGGEFTVAANSLTLNTVPETAIDGNLSLNMANGMSVAVPYTLVKPTVTSYSANPVNAGETLTLTGTDLDLVTGVSIGGGSTATPIEGSTESNLTITVPMDSQSGPVSLILANGTSVESGTLNVNEAVFCYIANMPEEDIVVGTICQVEIANGDRLTEVQVDGTSVNYIVNGNNLLFNVPTTAGSNSTVKLISSNGEIEYTFPFVSGVAEETVIWTGNFDLGNWANGMQDLAWGGYDFSALQAGNTIIVYFTQDATASSWQLKLGRGSDWSTLPDFQEYAGGGDATDLTAGATSFSYQLGANDVNEILTNNGLIFQGANVTLTQISIIY
;
A
#
# COMPACT_ATOMS: atom_id res chain seq x y z
N MET A 1 -5.03 83.01 42.22
CA MET A 1 -4.82 83.68 40.91
C MET A 1 -6.18 83.79 40.23
N LYS A 2 -6.78 84.98 40.22
CA LYS A 2 -7.16 85.76 39.01
C LYS A 2 -7.92 84.92 37.95
N ASN A 3 -9.26 84.96 37.92
CA ASN A 3 -10.09 85.94 37.20
C ASN A 3 -9.68 86.16 35.73
N VAL A 4 -10.50 85.67 34.81
CA VAL A 4 -10.82 86.29 33.51
C VAL A 4 -12.32 86.05 33.28
N ASN A 5 -13.17 86.97 33.75
CA ASN A 5 -13.75 88.09 32.99
C ASN A 5 -14.63 87.61 31.83
N LYS A 6 -15.97 87.61 31.98
CA LYS A 6 -16.83 88.81 32.04
C LYS A 6 -16.50 89.82 30.95
N ILE A 7 -17.25 89.76 29.88
CA ILE A 7 -17.66 90.79 28.93
C ILE A 7 -18.74 90.01 28.14
N LYS A 8 -20.05 90.20 28.33
CA LYS A 8 -20.80 91.42 28.05
C LYS A 8 -22.10 91.41 28.84
N THR A 9 -22.13 92.18 29.91
CA THR A 9 -23.36 92.73 30.48
C THR A 9 -23.64 94.05 29.76
N LEU A 10 -24.22 94.05 28.54
CA LEU A 10 -24.85 95.28 28.00
C LEU A 10 -25.71 95.12 26.72
N LEU A 11 -26.42 94.02 26.58
CA LEU A 11 -27.62 93.90 25.76
C LEU A 11 -28.48 92.89 26.53
N LEU A 12 -29.73 93.07 26.89
CA LEU A 12 -30.74 94.04 26.50
C LEU A 12 -31.96 93.62 27.35
N SER A 13 -32.11 94.07 28.60
CA SER A 13 -33.14 95.04 29.01
C SER A 13 -34.37 95.16 28.10
N CYS A 14 -34.99 94.05 27.69
CA CYS A 14 -36.36 93.97 27.17
C CYS A 14 -36.88 92.54 27.34
N LEU A 15 -37.33 92.19 28.55
CA LEU A 15 -38.64 91.56 28.80
C LEU A 15 -38.72 91.19 30.29
N VAL A 16 -38.88 92.22 31.12
CA VAL A 16 -39.68 92.05 32.33
C VAL A 16 -41.12 91.91 31.83
N LEU A 17 -41.70 90.72 31.97
CA LEU A 17 -43.14 90.44 32.14
C LEU A 17 -43.38 88.94 31.96
N LEU A 18 -43.43 88.20 33.08
CA LEU A 18 -44.56 87.34 33.48
C LEU A 18 -44.13 86.44 34.66
N GLY A 19 -44.87 86.56 35.78
CA GLY A 19 -45.10 85.55 36.83
C GLY A 19 -43.88 85.00 37.55
N LEU A 20 -43.57 85.34 38.81
CA LEU A 20 -44.33 85.01 40.02
C LEU A 20 -45.00 83.62 40.01
N SER A 21 -44.47 82.77 40.90
CA SER A 21 -45.11 81.69 41.69
C SER A 21 -44.70 80.26 41.32
N ALA A 22 -43.84 79.65 42.15
CA ALA A 22 -43.84 78.22 42.46
C ALA A 22 -42.98 77.95 43.72
N CYS A 23 -43.58 78.16 44.91
CA CYS A 23 -43.45 77.20 46.01
C CYS A 23 -44.30 75.98 45.60
N ASP A 24 -43.98 74.71 45.84
CA ASP A 24 -43.42 74.06 47.03
C ASP A 24 -42.53 72.87 46.64
N ASN A 25 -41.68 72.46 47.57
CA ASN A 25 -41.08 71.12 47.58
C ASN A 25 -42.19 70.09 47.86
N ASP A 26 -42.65 69.39 46.82
CA ASP A 26 -43.38 68.13 47.02
C ASP A 26 -42.38 67.01 47.28
N ASP A 27 -42.42 66.50 48.51
CA ASP A 27 -41.85 65.22 48.91
C ASP A 27 -42.32 64.13 47.93
N LEU A 28 -41.37 63.45 47.29
CA LEU A 28 -41.65 62.22 46.55
C LEU A 28 -42.19 61.18 47.55
N SER A 29 -43.51 60.99 47.56
CA SER A 29 -44.16 59.95 48.37
C SER A 29 -43.66 58.57 47.95
N THR A 30 -43.06 57.83 48.88
CA THR A 30 -42.68 56.41 48.68
C THR A 30 -43.86 55.46 48.92
N GLN A 31 -45.09 55.97 49.05
CA GLN A 31 -46.28 55.16 49.31
C GLN A 31 -46.73 54.46 48.01
N GLN A 32 -46.28 53.23 47.84
CA GLN A 32 -46.57 52.41 46.66
C GLN A 32 -48.05 51.98 46.58
N TYR A 33 -48.77 51.93 47.70
CA TYR A 33 -50.16 51.50 47.78
C TYR A 33 -51.11 52.69 47.87
N THR A 34 -51.80 52.97 46.76
CA THR A 34 -52.72 54.09 46.58
C THR A 34 -54.18 53.67 46.83
N GLY A 35 -55.11 54.64 46.87
CA GLY A 35 -56.55 54.36 46.94
C GLY A 35 -57.13 54.02 45.57
N GLY A 36 -58.11 53.10 45.53
CA GLY A 36 -58.64 52.49 44.29
C GLY A 36 -58.20 51.04 44.12
N VAL A 37 -58.64 50.38 43.05
CA VAL A 37 -58.09 49.07 42.66
C VAL A 37 -56.86 49.33 41.80
N SER A 38 -55.69 48.88 42.23
CA SER A 38 -54.44 49.12 41.49
C SER A 38 -53.51 47.93 41.60
N LEU A 39 -52.89 47.55 40.48
CA LEU A 39 -51.84 46.55 40.44
C LEU A 39 -50.47 47.23 40.58
N ASN A 40 -49.65 46.75 41.51
CA ASN A 40 -48.30 47.29 41.72
C ASN A 40 -47.22 46.39 41.14
N VAL A 41 -47.37 45.07 41.32
CA VAL A 41 -46.43 44.06 40.81
C VAL A 41 -47.15 42.73 40.66
N TYR A 42 -46.71 41.92 39.70
CA TYR A 42 -47.14 40.54 39.56
C TYR A 42 -45.94 39.65 39.24
N GLY A 43 -46.04 38.35 39.52
CA GLY A 43 -44.98 37.38 39.26
C GLY A 43 -45.27 36.00 39.87
N PRO A 44 -44.39 35.00 39.71
CA PRO A 44 -43.04 35.10 39.13
C PRO A 44 -43.04 35.39 37.62
N GLN A 45 -41.90 35.85 37.12
CA GLN A 45 -41.67 36.11 35.70
C GLN A 45 -40.24 35.70 35.33
N PRO A 46 -40.04 34.75 34.38
CA PRO A 46 -41.07 33.92 33.77
C PRO A 46 -41.82 33.03 34.80
N VAL A 47 -43.01 32.54 34.43
CA VAL A 47 -43.78 31.57 35.25
C VAL A 47 -43.83 30.21 34.54
N VAL A 48 -43.68 29.12 35.28
CA VAL A 48 -43.90 27.77 34.72
C VAL A 48 -45.40 27.59 34.43
N ARG A 49 -45.78 27.00 33.29
CA ARG A 49 -47.20 26.69 33.02
C ARG A 49 -47.72 25.65 34.02
N GLY A 50 -48.96 25.80 34.49
CA GLY A 50 -49.44 25.07 35.67
C GLY A 50 -49.02 25.68 37.01
N GLY A 51 -48.13 26.69 36.99
CA GLY A 51 -47.67 27.40 38.18
C GLY A 51 -48.66 28.44 38.70
N THR A 52 -48.32 29.04 39.84
CA THR A 52 -49.14 30.08 40.48
C THR A 52 -48.62 31.47 40.14
N LEU A 53 -49.48 32.31 39.56
CA LEU A 53 -49.22 33.72 39.32
C LEU A 53 -49.81 34.55 40.46
N ARG A 54 -49.01 35.46 41.02
CA ARG A 54 -49.33 36.28 42.19
C ARG A 54 -49.42 37.74 41.78
N PHE A 55 -50.38 38.46 42.33
CA PHE A 55 -50.58 39.90 42.09
C PHE A 55 -50.61 40.63 43.43
N LEU A 56 -49.85 41.72 43.53
CA LEU A 56 -49.76 42.57 44.71
C LEU A 56 -50.15 44.01 44.34
N GLY A 57 -50.97 44.64 45.16
CA GLY A 57 -51.53 45.94 44.85
C GLY A 57 -52.46 46.49 45.94
N SER A 58 -53.44 47.27 45.54
CA SER A 58 -54.50 47.81 46.40
C SER A 58 -55.86 47.28 45.95
N ASN A 59 -56.67 46.81 46.89
CA ASN A 59 -58.04 46.33 46.72
C ASN A 59 -58.23 45.30 45.58
N LEU A 60 -57.24 44.43 45.34
CA LEU A 60 -57.28 43.40 44.30
C LEU A 60 -58.30 42.30 44.61
N ASP A 61 -58.81 42.23 45.84
CA ASP A 61 -59.97 41.40 46.22
C ASP A 61 -61.25 41.74 45.43
N GLN A 62 -61.28 42.87 44.72
CA GLN A 62 -62.37 43.26 43.82
C GLN A 62 -62.22 42.73 42.38
N VAL A 63 -61.12 42.04 42.06
CA VAL A 63 -60.90 41.40 40.75
C VAL A 63 -61.77 40.16 40.64
N THR A 64 -62.51 40.03 39.55
CA THR A 64 -63.42 38.91 39.29
C THR A 64 -62.93 38.00 38.17
N GLN A 65 -62.05 38.50 37.30
CA GLN A 65 -61.44 37.72 36.23
C GLN A 65 -59.99 38.12 36.02
N VAL A 66 -59.14 37.13 35.73
CA VAL A 66 -57.80 37.33 35.20
C VAL A 66 -57.74 36.74 33.79
N ILE A 67 -57.43 37.58 32.80
CA ILE A 67 -57.34 37.21 31.39
C ILE A 67 -55.86 37.01 31.06
N ILE A 68 -55.51 35.76 30.75
CA ILE A 68 -54.21 35.38 30.18
C ILE A 68 -54.44 35.05 28.69
N PRO A 69 -53.58 35.54 27.77
CA PRO A 69 -53.69 35.21 26.35
C PRO A 69 -53.70 33.69 26.10
N GLY A 70 -54.46 33.24 25.09
CA GLY A 70 -54.55 31.83 24.69
C GLY A 70 -55.43 30.92 25.55
N VAL A 71 -55.95 31.39 26.70
CA VAL A 71 -56.80 30.59 27.60
C VAL A 71 -58.11 31.29 27.96
N ASN A 72 -59.07 30.51 28.48
CA ASN A 72 -60.32 31.06 28.99
C ASN A 72 -60.06 31.96 30.22
N PRO A 73 -60.85 33.03 30.42
CA PRO A 73 -60.71 33.90 31.60
C PRO A 73 -60.75 33.11 32.90
N ILE A 74 -59.77 33.33 33.76
CA ILE A 74 -59.64 32.66 35.04
C ILE A 74 -60.52 33.40 36.04
N THR A 75 -61.56 32.72 36.53
CA THR A 75 -62.49 33.24 37.55
C THR A 75 -62.22 32.67 38.94
N ASP A 76 -61.39 31.63 39.03
CA ASP A 76 -60.93 31.07 40.30
C ASP A 76 -59.75 31.88 40.82
N ILE A 77 -60.03 32.80 41.75
CA ILE A 77 -59.07 33.75 42.31
C ILE A 77 -58.93 33.50 43.81
N ASP A 78 -57.74 33.09 44.24
CA ASP A 78 -57.41 32.89 45.65
C ASP A 78 -56.98 34.22 46.26
N VAL A 79 -57.90 34.87 46.98
CA VAL A 79 -57.64 36.14 47.67
C VAL A 79 -56.86 35.87 48.96
N ARG A 80 -55.58 36.22 48.97
CA ARG A 80 -54.68 36.04 50.13
C ARG A 80 -54.74 37.20 51.10
N GLN A 81 -54.92 38.42 50.59
CA GLN A 81 -55.02 39.63 51.40
C GLN A 81 -55.95 40.65 50.72
N SER A 82 -56.91 41.18 51.47
CA SER A 82 -57.83 42.21 50.99
C SER A 82 -57.41 43.62 51.44
N GLY A 83 -57.81 44.65 50.70
CA GLY A 83 -57.59 46.04 51.09
C GLY A 83 -56.26 46.65 50.63
N ILE A 84 -55.61 47.43 51.49
CA ILE A 84 -54.38 48.19 51.13
C ILE A 84 -53.30 47.84 52.17
N PRO A 85 -52.35 46.94 51.87
CA PRO A 85 -52.12 46.23 50.59
C PRO A 85 -53.06 45.03 50.39
N SER A 86 -53.16 44.55 49.16
CA SER A 86 -53.93 43.37 48.73
C SER A 86 -53.07 42.42 47.89
N GLU A 87 -53.36 41.12 48.00
CA GLU A 87 -52.71 40.03 47.30
C GLU A 87 -53.74 39.00 46.80
N ILE A 88 -53.67 38.65 45.51
CA ILE A 88 -54.47 37.58 44.90
C ILE A 88 -53.58 36.63 44.10
N TRP A 89 -53.93 35.34 44.09
CA TRP A 89 -53.21 34.28 43.38
C TRP A 89 -54.15 33.62 42.36
N VAL A 90 -53.61 33.25 41.20
CA VAL A 90 -54.32 32.45 40.19
C VAL A 90 -53.42 31.32 39.69
N GLN A 91 -54.01 30.18 39.33
CA GLN A 91 -53.28 29.10 38.67
C GLN A 91 -53.23 29.37 37.16
N VAL A 92 -52.03 29.36 36.59
CA VAL A 92 -51.83 29.44 35.14
C VAL A 92 -52.18 28.07 34.56
N PRO A 93 -53.05 27.95 33.54
CA PRO A 93 -53.30 26.67 32.89
C PRO A 93 -52.02 26.01 32.37
N VAL A 94 -51.98 24.67 32.33
CA VAL A 94 -50.81 23.94 31.81
C VAL A 94 -50.70 24.09 30.29
N ASP A 95 -51.83 24.01 29.58
CA ASP A 95 -51.92 24.06 28.11
C ASP A 95 -52.70 25.26 27.61
N GLY A 96 -52.18 25.90 26.56
CA GLY A 96 -52.82 27.04 25.89
C GLY A 96 -52.33 28.45 26.25
N PRO A 97 -51.73 28.76 27.42
CA PRO A 97 -51.27 30.11 27.69
C PRO A 97 -50.23 30.58 26.66
N GLU A 98 -50.50 31.73 26.05
CA GLU A 98 -49.62 32.43 25.11
C GLU A 98 -48.90 33.59 25.81
N GLU A 99 -47.75 34.01 25.26
CA GLU A 99 -47.05 35.18 25.76
C GLU A 99 -47.85 36.45 25.51
N GLY A 100 -47.93 37.33 26.50
CA GLY A 100 -48.61 38.61 26.33
C GLY A 100 -49.05 39.25 27.63
N TYR A 101 -49.72 40.40 27.51
CA TYR A 101 -50.17 41.15 28.68
C TYR A 101 -51.33 40.45 29.38
N VAL A 102 -51.31 40.48 30.72
CA VAL A 102 -52.38 39.94 31.56
C VAL A 102 -53.32 41.08 31.93
N THR A 103 -54.63 40.85 31.86
CA THR A 103 -55.64 41.85 32.22
C THR A 103 -56.47 41.38 33.41
N LEU A 104 -56.53 42.21 34.46
CA LEU A 104 -57.36 42.00 35.63
C LEU A 104 -58.67 42.77 35.43
N VAL A 105 -59.80 42.09 35.50
CA VAL A 105 -61.13 42.71 35.37
C VAL A 105 -61.77 42.78 36.75
N THR A 106 -62.16 43.97 37.18
CA THR A 106 -62.79 44.19 38.49
C THR A 106 -64.31 43.98 38.44
N ALA A 107 -64.96 43.87 39.60
CA ALA A 107 -66.41 43.71 39.72
C ALA A 107 -67.22 44.87 39.10
N ASN A 108 -66.62 46.06 38.94
CA ASN A 108 -67.26 47.22 38.32
C ASN A 108 -67.01 47.32 36.79
N GLY A 109 -66.24 46.39 36.22
CA GLY A 109 -65.87 46.34 34.80
C GLY A 109 -64.60 47.12 34.42
N GLU A 110 -63.87 47.69 35.38
CA GLU A 110 -62.56 48.31 35.13
C GLU A 110 -61.51 47.24 34.80
N GLU A 111 -60.71 47.49 33.76
CA GLU A 111 -59.63 46.62 33.30
C GLU A 111 -58.27 47.21 33.67
N ILE A 112 -57.44 46.39 34.29
CA ILE A 112 -56.06 46.72 34.66
C ILE A 112 -55.13 45.78 33.90
N THR A 113 -54.47 46.27 32.87
CA THR A 113 -53.51 45.50 32.07
C THR A 113 -52.10 45.65 32.63
N THR A 114 -51.34 44.56 32.68
CA THR A 114 -49.94 44.57 33.10
C THR A 114 -49.08 45.43 32.16
N LEU A 115 -47.98 45.98 32.69
CA LEU A 115 -47.02 46.76 31.90
C LEU A 115 -45.95 45.89 31.22
N THR A 116 -45.77 44.67 31.70
CA THR A 116 -44.87 43.66 31.12
C THR A 116 -45.70 42.49 30.59
N GLN A 117 -45.20 41.85 29.53
CA GLN A 117 -45.80 40.63 28.99
C GLN A 117 -45.48 39.46 29.90
N LEU A 118 -46.44 38.59 30.20
CA LEU A 118 -46.21 37.31 30.82
C LEU A 118 -45.40 36.42 29.87
N THR A 119 -44.27 35.91 30.37
CA THR A 119 -43.43 34.92 29.68
C THR A 119 -43.39 33.65 30.51
N TYR A 120 -43.05 32.53 29.86
CA TYR A 120 -43.06 31.22 30.50
C TYR A 120 -41.67 30.61 30.61
N GLU A 121 -41.48 29.81 31.65
CA GLU A 121 -40.31 28.96 31.81
C GLU A 121 -40.68 27.57 31.29
N GLU A 122 -39.92 27.07 30.32
CA GLU A 122 -40.19 25.83 29.57
C GLU A 122 -39.02 24.85 29.75
N PRO A 123 -38.81 24.31 30.97
CA PRO A 123 -37.71 23.39 31.21
C PRO A 123 -37.99 22.06 30.52
N ILE A 124 -37.11 21.64 29.61
CA ILE A 124 -37.24 20.36 28.93
C ILE A 124 -37.05 19.24 29.96
N VAL A 125 -38.01 18.32 30.01
CA VAL A 125 -37.98 17.14 30.89
C VAL A 125 -37.96 15.89 30.03
N PHE A 126 -36.93 15.07 30.19
CA PHE A 126 -36.86 13.74 29.60
C PHE A 126 -37.26 12.71 30.66
N GLU A 127 -38.50 12.20 30.59
CA GLU A 127 -38.99 11.22 31.57
C GLU A 127 -38.52 9.79 31.26
N GLY A 128 -38.36 9.45 29.99
CA GLY A 128 -37.87 8.14 29.57
C GLY A 128 -38.35 7.76 28.17
N PHE A 129 -38.17 6.50 27.81
CA PHE A 129 -38.56 5.98 26.50
C PHE A 129 -39.09 4.56 26.61
N SER A 130 -39.85 4.13 25.61
CA SER A 130 -40.40 2.77 25.51
C SER A 130 -40.53 2.34 24.05
N PRO A 131 -40.25 1.06 23.73
CA PRO A 131 -39.73 0.01 24.63
C PRO A 131 -38.27 0.25 25.06
N ALA A 132 -37.84 -0.38 26.15
CA ALA A 132 -36.44 -0.33 26.63
C ALA A 132 -35.46 -1.13 25.75
N SER A 133 -35.97 -1.98 24.85
CA SER A 133 -35.20 -2.69 23.83
C SER A 133 -35.94 -2.67 22.52
N ALA A 134 -35.21 -2.45 21.42
CA ALA A 134 -35.74 -2.38 20.08
C ALA A 134 -34.70 -2.87 19.07
N MET A 135 -35.16 -3.51 17.99
CA MET A 135 -34.32 -3.76 16.82
C MET A 135 -34.19 -2.48 15.99
N PRO A 136 -33.09 -2.29 15.26
CA PRO A 136 -33.05 -1.26 14.23
C PRO A 136 -34.20 -1.41 13.22
N GLY A 137 -34.78 -0.28 12.84
CA GLY A 137 -36.01 -0.19 12.05
C GLY A 137 -37.31 -0.20 12.88
N GLU A 138 -37.27 -0.54 14.17
CA GLU A 138 -38.43 -0.43 15.06
C GLU A 138 -38.59 1.00 15.61
N THR A 139 -39.81 1.34 16.01
CA THR A 139 -40.12 2.66 16.59
C THR A 139 -40.00 2.65 18.11
N ILE A 140 -39.31 3.64 18.64
CA ILE A 140 -39.33 3.97 20.07
C ILE A 140 -40.13 5.25 20.29
N THR A 141 -40.76 5.36 21.46
CA THR A 141 -41.46 6.57 21.93
C THR A 141 -40.71 7.13 23.12
N ILE A 142 -40.27 8.37 23.01
CA ILE A 142 -39.68 9.18 24.08
C ILE A 142 -40.79 10.01 24.71
N THR A 143 -40.89 10.02 26.03
CA THR A 143 -41.90 10.76 26.80
C THR A 143 -41.26 11.79 27.71
N GLY A 144 -41.95 12.91 27.92
CA GLY A 144 -41.42 14.03 28.65
C GLY A 144 -42.36 15.23 28.75
N ASP A 145 -41.79 16.39 29.03
CA ASP A 145 -42.46 17.69 28.92
C ASP A 145 -41.56 18.66 28.14
N TYR A 146 -42.19 19.58 27.40
CA TYR A 146 -41.55 20.52 26.48
C TYR A 146 -40.66 19.87 25.40
N LEU A 147 -40.98 18.64 25.00
CA LEU A 147 -40.26 17.91 23.94
C LEU A 147 -40.43 18.54 22.55
N ASN A 148 -41.43 19.39 22.35
CA ASN A 148 -41.60 20.19 21.13
C ASN A 148 -40.47 21.20 20.88
N LEU A 149 -39.53 21.36 21.83
CA LEU A 149 -38.33 22.19 21.69
C LEU A 149 -37.08 21.39 21.26
N ILE A 150 -37.20 20.07 21.14
CA ILE A 150 -36.12 19.18 20.69
C ILE A 150 -36.11 19.10 19.18
N HIS A 151 -34.93 19.24 18.58
CA HIS A 151 -34.72 19.23 17.14
C HIS A 151 -33.89 18.04 16.66
N GLU A 152 -33.34 17.23 17.59
CA GLU A 152 -32.53 16.07 17.24
C GLU A 152 -32.54 15.04 18.38
N VAL A 153 -32.65 13.76 18.01
CA VAL A 153 -32.50 12.61 18.91
C VAL A 153 -31.23 11.87 18.53
N ILE A 154 -30.27 11.77 19.43
CA ILE A 154 -28.97 11.16 19.18
C ILE A 154 -28.88 9.84 19.94
N PHE A 155 -28.60 8.76 19.22
CA PHE A 155 -28.30 7.45 19.80
C PHE A 155 -26.79 7.34 20.08
N ALA A 156 -26.39 6.30 20.83
CA ALA A 156 -24.99 6.02 21.11
C ALA A 156 -24.10 6.06 19.84
N GLU A 157 -22.83 6.46 20.01
CA GLU A 157 -21.87 6.72 18.92
C GLU A 157 -22.29 7.87 17.98
N GLU A 158 -22.98 8.88 18.51
CA GLU A 158 -23.35 10.11 17.80
C GLU A 158 -24.26 9.86 16.57
N VAL A 159 -25.06 8.79 16.61
CA VAL A 159 -26.02 8.48 15.54
C VAL A 159 -27.26 9.36 15.70
N ALA A 160 -27.25 10.51 15.03
CA ALA A 160 -28.31 11.49 15.10
C ALA A 160 -29.49 11.19 14.16
N VAL A 161 -30.70 11.35 14.70
CA VAL A 161 -31.96 11.41 13.97
C VAL A 161 -32.46 12.86 14.04
N PRO A 162 -32.46 13.59 12.92
CA PRO A 162 -32.92 14.97 12.90
C PRO A 162 -34.46 15.05 12.94
N GLU A 163 -34.99 16.20 13.36
CA GLU A 163 -36.43 16.47 13.53
C GLU A 163 -37.27 16.07 12.31
N GLU A 164 -36.79 16.30 11.09
CA GLU A 164 -37.54 15.95 9.87
C GLU A 164 -37.80 14.43 9.71
N ASN A 165 -37.05 13.59 10.43
CA ASN A 165 -37.18 12.14 10.45
C ASN A 165 -37.95 11.62 11.66
N PHE A 166 -38.53 12.50 12.49
CA PHE A 166 -39.43 12.10 13.56
C PHE A 166 -40.76 11.60 12.97
N ILE A 167 -41.30 10.51 13.54
CA ILE A 167 -42.62 9.98 13.20
C ILE A 167 -43.71 10.87 13.79
N SER A 168 -43.53 11.29 15.04
CA SER A 168 -44.39 12.26 15.71
C SER A 168 -43.56 13.08 16.70
N HIS A 169 -43.99 14.31 16.91
CA HIS A 169 -43.28 15.30 17.71
C HIS A 169 -44.29 16.30 18.27
N ASP A 170 -44.52 16.22 19.57
CA ASP A 170 -45.33 17.16 20.30
C ASP A 170 -44.68 17.46 21.65
N ARG A 171 -45.37 18.24 22.49
CA ARG A 171 -44.85 18.67 23.79
C ARG A 171 -44.51 17.51 24.72
N TYR A 172 -45.24 16.41 24.62
CA TYR A 172 -45.18 15.31 25.58
C TYR A 172 -44.50 14.05 25.02
N GLN A 173 -44.39 13.94 23.69
CA GLN A 173 -43.78 12.78 23.05
C GLN A 173 -43.00 13.10 21.78
N ILE A 174 -41.95 12.30 21.57
CA ILE A 174 -41.25 12.17 20.29
C ILE A 174 -41.27 10.68 19.92
N GLN A 175 -41.57 10.36 18.66
CA GLN A 175 -41.41 9.01 18.12
C GLN A 175 -40.36 9.00 17.02
N VAL A 176 -39.40 8.10 17.12
CA VAL A 176 -38.33 7.91 16.12
C VAL A 176 -38.14 6.44 15.78
N VAL A 177 -37.65 6.19 14.57
CA VAL A 177 -37.17 4.85 14.18
C VAL A 177 -35.75 4.69 14.70
N VAL A 178 -35.43 3.54 15.29
CA VAL A 178 -34.05 3.19 15.68
C VAL A 178 -33.20 3.03 14.43
N PRO A 179 -32.14 3.83 14.22
CA PRO A 179 -31.30 3.74 13.02
C PRO A 179 -30.54 2.41 12.92
N ASP A 180 -30.29 1.95 11.68
CA ASP A 180 -29.52 0.72 11.41
C ASP A 180 -28.08 0.74 11.95
N SER A 181 -27.52 1.94 12.15
CA SER A 181 -26.19 2.14 12.71
C SER A 181 -26.18 2.32 14.23
N ALA A 182 -27.35 2.33 14.89
CA ALA A 182 -27.44 2.54 16.34
C ALA A 182 -26.82 1.39 17.15
N ARG A 183 -26.34 1.72 18.35
CA ARG A 183 -25.83 0.77 19.34
C ARG A 183 -26.56 0.91 20.67
N THR A 184 -26.45 -0.11 21.52
CA THR A 184 -26.90 0.00 22.91
C THR A 184 -26.22 1.17 23.60
N GLY A 185 -27.00 1.99 24.29
CA GLY A 185 -26.51 3.11 25.09
C GLY A 185 -27.59 4.15 25.36
N GLU A 186 -27.20 5.25 26.00
CA GLU A 186 -28.10 6.36 26.34
C GLU A 186 -28.65 7.05 25.07
N ILE A 187 -29.87 7.57 25.18
CA ILE A 187 -30.48 8.47 24.20
C ILE A 187 -30.21 9.90 24.65
N ILE A 188 -29.83 10.76 23.72
CA ILE A 188 -29.59 12.18 23.97
C ILE A 188 -30.62 12.99 23.20
N LEU A 189 -31.29 13.92 23.88
CA LEU A 189 -32.16 14.93 23.26
C LEU A 189 -31.37 16.22 23.09
N SER A 190 -31.44 16.80 21.89
CA SER A 190 -30.71 18.02 21.51
C SER A 190 -31.68 19.08 21.02
N ASP A 191 -31.49 20.32 21.48
CA ASP A 191 -32.24 21.50 21.02
C ASP A 191 -31.74 22.04 19.66
N GLY A 192 -30.75 21.39 19.04
CA GLY A 192 -30.28 21.74 17.70
C GLY A 192 -29.62 23.12 17.56
N ALA A 193 -29.25 23.78 18.66
CA ALA A 193 -28.60 25.08 18.58
C ALA A 193 -27.24 24.99 17.86
N GLU A 194 -26.96 25.94 16.96
CA GLU A 194 -25.66 26.01 16.28
C GLU A 194 -24.53 26.27 17.30
N GLU A 195 -23.39 25.60 17.09
CA GLU A 195 -22.15 25.65 17.90
C GLU A 195 -22.20 24.95 19.27
N LEU A 196 -23.25 25.15 20.07
CA LEU A 196 -23.34 24.61 21.44
C LEU A 196 -24.78 24.20 21.78
N PRO A 197 -25.24 23.03 21.28
CA PRO A 197 -26.55 22.49 21.62
C PRO A 197 -26.65 22.12 23.09
N ASN A 198 -27.85 22.22 23.64
CA ASN A 198 -28.17 21.67 24.95
C ASN A 198 -28.46 20.16 24.81
N TRP A 199 -27.75 19.33 25.57
CA TRP A 199 -27.89 17.88 25.55
C TRP A 199 -28.48 17.35 26.84
N ILE A 200 -29.53 16.55 26.71
CA ILE A 200 -30.25 15.92 27.81
C ILE A 200 -30.20 14.41 27.62
N TYR A 201 -29.56 13.73 28.56
CA TYR A 201 -29.31 12.29 28.52
C TYR A 201 -30.48 11.54 29.19
N SER A 202 -30.83 10.37 28.65
CA SER A 202 -31.71 9.43 29.33
C SER A 202 -31.06 8.86 30.58
N GLU A 203 -31.85 8.49 31.59
CA GLU A 203 -31.33 7.80 32.78
C GLU A 203 -30.99 6.32 32.52
N GLU A 204 -31.63 5.71 31.53
CA GLU A 204 -31.46 4.31 31.15
C GLU A 204 -30.88 4.20 29.74
N GLU A 205 -30.20 3.10 29.45
CA GLU A 205 -29.71 2.77 28.11
C GLU A 205 -30.81 2.08 27.29
N LEU A 206 -30.91 2.42 26.01
CA LEU A 206 -31.71 1.67 25.05
C LEU A 206 -30.92 0.42 24.64
N GLU A 207 -31.51 -0.75 24.80
CA GLU A 207 -30.92 -2.01 24.34
C GLU A 207 -31.22 -2.24 22.86
N VAL A 208 -30.24 -1.99 21.99
CA VAL A 208 -30.38 -2.17 20.54
C VAL A 208 -30.11 -3.62 20.17
N GLY A 209 -31.11 -4.29 19.61
CA GLY A 209 -31.03 -5.70 19.26
C GLY A 209 -30.01 -5.98 18.15
N THR A 210 -29.33 -7.13 18.24
CA THR A 210 -28.43 -7.64 17.21
C THR A 210 -29.00 -8.89 16.53
N PRO A 211 -28.53 -9.24 15.32
CA PRO A 211 -28.91 -10.49 14.68
C PRO A 211 -28.56 -11.72 15.53
N THR A 212 -29.30 -12.79 15.32
CA THR A 212 -29.00 -14.10 15.93
C THR A 212 -28.65 -15.11 14.84
N VAL A 213 -27.70 -16.00 15.11
CA VAL A 213 -27.36 -17.11 14.21
C VAL A 213 -27.85 -18.41 14.82
N THR A 214 -28.79 -19.06 14.15
CA THR A 214 -29.36 -20.35 14.58
C THR A 214 -28.62 -21.54 13.99
N SER A 215 -28.19 -21.44 12.73
CA SER A 215 -27.37 -22.43 12.07
C SER A 215 -26.66 -21.82 10.88
N ILE A 216 -25.47 -22.31 10.61
CA ILE A 216 -24.87 -22.27 9.28
C ILE A 216 -25.25 -23.63 8.65
N THR A 217 -25.30 -23.73 7.32
CA THR A 217 -25.59 -24.94 6.52
C THR A 217 -25.32 -26.28 7.24
N THR A 218 -26.13 -27.31 7.00
CA THR A 218 -26.12 -28.55 7.79
C THR A 218 -24.80 -29.31 7.80
N ASP A 219 -23.97 -29.09 6.78
CA ASP A 219 -22.65 -29.69 6.69
C ASP A 219 -21.64 -28.96 7.58
N THR A 220 -20.62 -29.67 8.04
CA THR A 220 -19.53 -29.08 8.84
C THR A 220 -18.25 -28.93 8.02
N ARG A 221 -18.27 -29.40 6.76
CA ARG A 221 -17.14 -29.36 5.85
C ARG A 221 -17.57 -28.76 4.52
N PHE A 222 -16.94 -27.68 4.09
CA PHE A 222 -17.33 -26.91 2.89
C PHE A 222 -16.17 -26.73 1.95
N LYS A 223 -16.42 -26.88 0.65
CA LYS A 223 -15.43 -26.58 -0.37
C LYS A 223 -15.50 -25.09 -0.74
N ALA A 224 -14.34 -24.47 -0.95
CA ALA A 224 -14.31 -23.11 -1.50
C ALA A 224 -15.09 -23.04 -2.82
N GLY A 225 -15.81 -21.94 -3.04
CA GLY A 225 -16.72 -21.77 -4.17
C GLY A 225 -18.10 -22.41 -4.01
N GLU A 226 -18.35 -23.17 -2.93
CA GLU A 226 -19.70 -23.66 -2.63
C GLU A 226 -20.58 -22.59 -1.98
N ARG A 227 -21.89 -22.73 -2.16
CA ARG A 227 -22.87 -21.83 -1.54
C ARG A 227 -23.07 -22.17 -0.07
N LEU A 228 -22.79 -21.22 0.80
CA LEU A 228 -23.07 -21.26 2.23
C LEU A 228 -24.42 -20.60 2.52
N SER A 229 -25.12 -21.08 3.54
CA SER A 229 -26.34 -20.44 4.05
C SER A 229 -26.31 -20.29 5.56
N ILE A 230 -26.61 -19.09 6.04
CA ILE A 230 -26.67 -18.72 7.45
C ILE A 230 -28.12 -18.41 7.78
N ASN A 231 -28.70 -19.13 8.75
CA ASN A 231 -30.08 -18.98 9.20
C ASN A 231 -30.11 -18.28 10.54
N GLY A 232 -31.04 -17.33 10.69
CA GLY A 232 -31.06 -16.47 11.86
C GLY A 232 -32.26 -15.55 11.92
N THR A 233 -32.09 -14.44 12.64
CA THR A 233 -33.04 -13.31 12.69
C THR A 233 -32.29 -12.01 12.45
N ALA A 234 -32.97 -11.02 11.85
CA ALA A 234 -32.43 -9.67 11.60
C ALA A 234 -31.12 -9.65 10.77
N LEU A 235 -30.89 -10.65 9.90
CA LEU A 235 -29.67 -10.75 9.09
C LEU A 235 -29.53 -9.62 8.05
N SER A 236 -30.57 -8.84 7.81
CA SER A 236 -30.54 -7.63 6.96
C SER A 236 -29.68 -6.50 7.53
N LEU A 237 -29.31 -6.58 8.82
CA LEU A 237 -28.44 -5.60 9.50
C LEU A 237 -26.95 -5.84 9.23
N VAL A 238 -26.60 -6.95 8.59
CA VAL A 238 -25.21 -7.35 8.31
C VAL A 238 -24.70 -6.56 7.11
N ASP A 239 -23.48 -6.02 7.25
CA ASP A 239 -22.75 -5.36 6.17
C ASP A 239 -21.62 -6.26 5.64
N TYR A 240 -20.99 -7.07 6.49
CA TYR A 240 -19.99 -8.06 6.07
C TYR A 240 -20.15 -9.40 6.79
N VAL A 241 -19.89 -10.48 6.07
CA VAL A 241 -19.63 -11.80 6.65
C VAL A 241 -18.14 -12.05 6.61
N ARG A 242 -17.52 -12.15 7.78
CA ARG A 242 -16.08 -12.33 7.94
C ARG A 242 -15.75 -13.78 8.30
N PHE A 243 -14.80 -14.31 7.55
CA PHE A 243 -14.12 -15.57 7.78
C PHE A 243 -12.67 -15.27 8.18
N GLU A 244 -11.95 -16.26 8.70
CA GLU A 244 -10.51 -16.13 8.82
C GLU A 244 -9.90 -16.07 7.41
N GLY A 245 -9.19 -14.98 7.08
CA GLY A 245 -8.57 -14.76 5.77
C GLY A 245 -9.47 -14.14 4.68
N ALA A 246 -10.79 -14.01 4.90
CA ALA A 246 -11.71 -13.49 3.88
C ALA A 246 -12.90 -12.70 4.45
N GLU A 247 -13.47 -11.82 3.65
CA GLU A 247 -14.71 -11.09 3.96
C GLU A 247 -15.64 -11.05 2.74
N VAL A 248 -16.93 -11.17 2.97
CA VAL A 248 -17.97 -11.09 1.94
C VAL A 248 -18.87 -9.89 2.26
N PRO A 249 -18.92 -8.86 1.40
CA PRO A 249 -19.72 -7.66 1.63
C PRO A 249 -21.21 -7.89 1.32
N SER A 250 -22.04 -7.01 1.85
CA SER A 250 -23.42 -6.85 1.41
C SER A 250 -23.47 -6.28 0.00
N ALA A 251 -24.61 -6.40 -0.69
CA ALA A 251 -24.77 -5.83 -2.01
C ALA A 251 -24.58 -4.29 -2.07
N ALA A 252 -24.79 -3.59 -0.96
CA ALA A 252 -24.60 -2.14 -0.88
C ALA A 252 -23.12 -1.73 -0.80
N LEU A 253 -22.24 -2.66 -0.39
CA LEU A 253 -20.81 -2.42 -0.16
C LEU A 253 -19.92 -3.26 -1.10
N ALA A 254 -20.52 -3.94 -2.07
CA ALA A 254 -19.79 -4.77 -3.02
C ALA A 254 -18.97 -3.91 -3.99
N GLU A 255 -17.70 -4.26 -4.13
CA GLU A 255 -16.81 -3.78 -5.19
C GLU A 255 -16.89 -4.75 -6.39
N ASP A 256 -16.45 -4.31 -7.58
CA ASP A 256 -16.60 -5.08 -8.83
C ASP A 256 -16.01 -6.52 -8.78
N ASP A 257 -15.01 -6.75 -7.92
CA ASP A 257 -14.29 -8.02 -7.83
C ASP A 257 -14.77 -8.95 -6.68
N LYS A 258 -15.75 -8.51 -5.86
CA LYS A 258 -16.25 -9.29 -4.71
C LYS A 258 -17.73 -9.62 -4.87
N GLU A 259 -18.07 -10.91 -4.98
CA GLU A 259 -19.46 -11.33 -4.99
C GLU A 259 -20.14 -11.04 -3.65
N PRO A 260 -21.26 -10.29 -3.62
CA PRO A 260 -21.97 -10.02 -2.37
C PRO A 260 -22.76 -11.21 -1.86
N PHE A 261 -23.01 -11.23 -0.55
CA PHE A 261 -24.04 -12.10 0.00
C PHE A 261 -25.45 -11.57 -0.30
N ASN A 262 -26.42 -12.48 -0.23
CA ASN A 262 -27.84 -12.18 -0.41
C ASN A 262 -28.60 -12.52 0.86
N VAL A 263 -29.45 -11.61 1.32
CA VAL A 263 -30.39 -11.83 2.42
C VAL A 263 -31.80 -11.91 1.86
N ASN A 264 -32.60 -12.86 2.36
CA ASN A 264 -34.00 -12.98 1.95
C ASN A 264 -34.87 -11.84 2.52
N GLU A 265 -36.07 -11.64 1.95
CA GLU A 265 -36.93 -10.50 2.27
C GLU A 265 -37.30 -10.36 3.75
N ASN A 266 -37.38 -11.48 4.49
CA ASN A 266 -37.72 -11.48 5.92
C ASN A 266 -36.50 -11.45 6.84
N GLY A 267 -35.27 -11.35 6.31
CA GLY A 267 -34.05 -11.23 7.10
C GLY A 267 -33.71 -12.47 7.93
N THR A 268 -34.20 -13.66 7.55
CA THR A 268 -33.97 -14.91 8.30
C THR A 268 -32.98 -15.85 7.65
N ASN A 269 -32.58 -15.58 6.42
CA ASN A 269 -31.62 -16.41 5.68
C ASN A 269 -30.67 -15.52 4.87
N LEU A 270 -29.37 -15.72 5.09
CA LEU A 270 -28.28 -15.12 4.33
C LEU A 270 -27.60 -16.22 3.51
N THR A 271 -27.29 -15.96 2.26
CA THR A 271 -26.58 -16.89 1.36
C THR A 271 -25.39 -16.21 0.70
N LEU A 272 -24.28 -16.93 0.58
CA LEU A 272 -23.06 -16.43 -0.04
C LEU A 272 -22.29 -17.58 -0.70
N THR A 273 -21.33 -17.24 -1.54
CA THR A 273 -20.32 -18.18 -2.06
C THR A 273 -19.11 -18.14 -1.13
N LEU A 274 -18.65 -19.30 -0.63
CA LEU A 274 -17.50 -19.35 0.27
C LEU A 274 -16.22 -18.89 -0.48
N PRO A 275 -15.54 -17.82 -0.05
CA PRO A 275 -14.32 -17.34 -0.71
C PRO A 275 -13.19 -18.38 -0.67
N ALA A 276 -12.28 -18.33 -1.63
CA ALA A 276 -11.15 -19.27 -1.72
C ALA A 276 -10.13 -19.07 -0.59
N GLU A 277 -10.04 -17.84 -0.08
CA GLU A 277 -9.14 -17.40 0.98
C GLU A 277 -9.68 -17.73 2.38
N ALA A 278 -10.94 -18.16 2.48
CA ALA A 278 -11.55 -18.49 3.76
C ALA A 278 -10.91 -19.75 4.38
N ALA A 279 -10.39 -19.62 5.59
CA ALA A 279 -9.87 -20.71 6.39
C ALA A 279 -10.93 -21.34 7.31
N SER A 280 -10.63 -22.53 7.83
CA SER A 280 -11.48 -23.24 8.80
C SER A 280 -11.61 -22.41 10.07
N GLY A 281 -12.83 -22.23 10.57
CA GLY A 281 -13.03 -21.26 11.64
C GLY A 281 -14.48 -21.07 12.06
N THR A 282 -14.69 -20.03 12.85
CA THR A 282 -16.01 -19.47 13.11
C THR A 282 -16.33 -18.38 12.09
N VAL A 283 -17.61 -18.10 11.90
CA VAL A 283 -18.07 -17.01 11.04
C VAL A 283 -18.48 -15.82 11.90
N GLU A 284 -18.10 -14.61 11.49
CA GLU A 284 -18.47 -13.37 12.15
C GLU A 284 -19.34 -12.51 11.25
N LEU A 285 -20.43 -11.98 11.80
CA LEU A 285 -21.30 -11.02 11.14
C LEU A 285 -20.95 -9.62 11.63
N VAL A 286 -20.46 -8.77 10.74
CA VAL A 286 -20.18 -7.36 11.03
C VAL A 286 -21.41 -6.57 10.62
N LEU A 287 -22.02 -5.89 11.60
CA LEU A 287 -23.26 -5.13 11.41
C LEU A 287 -22.97 -3.72 10.89
N ARG A 288 -24.00 -3.04 10.36
CA ARG A 288 -23.93 -1.63 9.98
C ARG A 288 -23.60 -0.69 11.13
N SER A 289 -23.97 -1.08 12.36
CA SER A 289 -23.55 -0.38 13.58
C SER A 289 -22.06 -0.58 13.91
N GLY A 290 -21.34 -1.48 13.22
CA GLY A 290 -19.96 -1.88 13.51
C GLY A 290 -19.83 -2.92 14.63
N VAL A 291 -20.92 -3.34 15.26
CA VAL A 291 -20.94 -4.46 16.21
C VAL A 291 -20.66 -5.76 15.46
N THR A 292 -19.96 -6.70 16.09
CA THR A 292 -19.67 -8.02 15.52
C THR A 292 -20.44 -9.11 16.29
N VAL A 293 -21.10 -10.01 15.56
CA VAL A 293 -21.78 -11.20 16.10
C VAL A 293 -21.09 -12.46 15.61
N THR A 294 -20.46 -13.23 16.50
CA THR A 294 -19.80 -14.49 16.17
C THR A 294 -20.81 -15.65 16.18
N ALA A 295 -20.86 -16.42 15.10
CA ALA A 295 -21.64 -17.65 15.04
C ALA A 295 -20.96 -18.77 15.84
N SER A 296 -21.73 -19.50 16.65
CA SER A 296 -21.20 -20.57 17.51
C SER A 296 -20.74 -21.83 16.75
N GLN A 297 -21.13 -21.99 15.48
CA GLN A 297 -20.77 -23.16 14.68
C GLN A 297 -19.37 -22.99 14.09
N HIS A 298 -18.52 -24.00 14.29
CA HIS A 298 -17.24 -24.13 13.61
C HIS A 298 -17.43 -24.92 12.32
N PHE A 299 -16.76 -24.49 11.25
CA PHE A 299 -16.73 -25.22 9.98
C PHE A 299 -15.29 -25.49 9.54
N GLU A 300 -15.11 -26.59 8.83
CA GLU A 300 -13.85 -26.98 8.20
C GLU A 300 -13.92 -26.73 6.69
N VAL A 301 -12.85 -26.21 6.11
CA VAL A 301 -12.72 -26.16 4.66
C VAL A 301 -12.15 -27.45 4.10
N VAL A 302 -12.68 -27.90 2.96
CA VAL A 302 -12.18 -29.07 2.23
C VAL A 302 -10.76 -28.81 1.76
N VAL A 303 -9.90 -29.83 1.87
CA VAL A 303 -8.55 -29.85 1.30
C VAL A 303 -8.41 -31.06 0.37
N PRO A 304 -7.48 -31.02 -0.60
CA PRO A 304 -7.23 -32.16 -1.48
C PRO A 304 -6.89 -33.46 -0.71
N THR A 305 -7.46 -34.59 -1.11
CA THR A 305 -7.17 -35.92 -0.52
C THR A 305 -6.90 -36.99 -1.56
N ASP A 306 -6.46 -38.17 -1.12
CA ASP A 306 -6.25 -39.36 -1.94
C ASP A 306 -5.33 -39.13 -3.16
N ILE A 307 -4.33 -38.27 -2.95
CA ILE A 307 -3.45 -37.80 -4.01
C ILE A 307 -2.41 -38.86 -4.33
N THR A 308 -2.30 -39.17 -5.61
CA THR A 308 -1.40 -40.18 -6.16
C THR A 308 -0.66 -39.59 -7.35
N VAL A 309 0.66 -39.80 -7.39
CA VAL A 309 1.45 -39.47 -8.57
C VAL A 309 1.19 -40.54 -9.63
N THR A 310 0.64 -40.13 -10.77
CA THR A 310 0.31 -41.05 -11.88
C THR A 310 1.43 -41.16 -12.90
N THR A 311 2.36 -40.19 -12.91
CA THR A 311 3.60 -40.28 -13.69
C THR A 311 4.50 -41.38 -13.13
N SER A 312 4.81 -42.38 -13.95
CA SER A 312 5.61 -43.55 -13.53
C SER A 312 7.10 -43.23 -13.33
N ARG A 313 7.63 -42.27 -14.08
CA ARG A 313 9.03 -41.82 -14.04
C ARG A 313 9.06 -40.30 -14.02
N ILE A 314 9.35 -39.72 -12.86
CA ILE A 314 9.41 -38.26 -12.70
C ILE A 314 10.83 -37.82 -13.04
N LYS A 315 10.97 -37.08 -14.13
CA LYS A 315 12.25 -36.60 -14.63
C LYS A 315 12.20 -35.07 -14.65
N ALA A 316 13.27 -34.41 -14.21
CA ALA A 316 13.41 -32.97 -14.35
C ALA A 316 13.24 -32.55 -15.82
N GLY A 317 12.60 -31.42 -16.08
CA GLY A 317 12.27 -30.95 -17.43
C GLY A 317 11.02 -31.61 -18.06
N ASN A 318 10.51 -32.71 -17.51
CA ASN A 318 9.38 -33.45 -18.07
C ASN A 318 8.07 -33.21 -17.29
N ALA A 319 6.96 -33.67 -17.86
CA ALA A 319 5.63 -33.50 -17.26
C ALA A 319 5.39 -34.37 -16.02
N LEU A 320 4.62 -33.81 -15.08
CA LEU A 320 4.13 -34.45 -13.86
C LEU A 320 2.59 -34.46 -13.88
N ALA A 321 1.98 -35.59 -13.53
CA ALA A 321 0.54 -35.75 -13.42
C ALA A 321 0.15 -36.39 -12.09
N LEU A 322 -0.84 -35.80 -11.43
CA LEU A 322 -1.42 -36.26 -10.17
C LEU A 322 -2.91 -36.57 -10.35
N SER A 323 -3.41 -37.56 -9.62
CA SER A 323 -4.86 -37.78 -9.44
C SER A 323 -5.22 -37.81 -7.97
N GLY A 324 -6.39 -37.28 -7.61
CA GLY A 324 -6.87 -37.19 -6.24
C GLY A 324 -8.29 -36.62 -6.20
N ASN A 325 -8.73 -36.15 -5.04
CA ASN A 325 -9.97 -35.41 -4.87
C ASN A 325 -9.69 -33.94 -4.58
N ASP A 326 -10.58 -33.06 -5.03
CA ASP A 326 -10.58 -31.62 -4.77
C ASP A 326 -9.29 -30.89 -5.16
N LEU A 327 -8.58 -31.39 -6.19
CA LEU A 327 -7.33 -30.81 -6.67
C LEU A 327 -7.53 -29.41 -7.29
N ASP A 328 -8.74 -29.06 -7.73
CA ASP A 328 -9.13 -27.73 -8.21
C ASP A 328 -8.97 -26.60 -7.18
N LEU A 329 -8.76 -26.94 -5.90
CA LEU A 329 -8.43 -25.98 -4.84
C LEU A 329 -6.97 -25.52 -4.85
N VAL A 330 -6.09 -26.21 -5.58
CA VAL A 330 -4.65 -25.94 -5.60
C VAL A 330 -4.35 -24.71 -6.45
N THR A 331 -3.68 -23.73 -5.85
CA THR A 331 -3.31 -22.45 -6.47
C THR A 331 -1.83 -22.32 -6.79
N SER A 332 -0.96 -23.05 -6.08
CA SER A 332 0.46 -23.14 -6.44
C SER A 332 1.08 -24.47 -5.98
N LEU A 333 2.23 -24.79 -6.56
CA LEU A 333 3.03 -25.97 -6.24
C LEU A 333 4.39 -25.53 -5.73
N SER A 334 4.88 -26.12 -4.65
CA SER A 334 6.25 -25.88 -4.19
C SER A 334 7.05 -27.17 -4.20
N PHE A 335 8.08 -27.21 -5.03
CA PHE A 335 9.02 -28.32 -5.08
C PHE A 335 10.11 -28.12 -4.01
N PRO A 336 10.52 -29.18 -3.30
CA PRO A 336 11.74 -29.11 -2.51
C PRO A 336 12.93 -28.85 -3.45
N SER A 337 13.78 -27.91 -3.08
CA SER A 337 15.01 -27.55 -3.79
C SER A 337 16.16 -27.32 -2.80
N ASN A 338 17.38 -27.25 -3.31
CA ASN A 338 18.61 -26.91 -2.56
C ASN A 338 18.90 -25.39 -2.51
N GLU A 339 18.18 -24.60 -3.31
CA GLU A 339 18.21 -23.12 -3.34
C GLU A 339 16.92 -22.55 -2.71
N GLU A 340 16.62 -21.25 -2.90
CA GLU A 340 15.28 -20.74 -2.54
C GLU A 340 14.20 -21.59 -3.26
N GLY A 341 13.16 -21.97 -2.52
CA GLY A 341 12.16 -22.95 -2.94
C GLY A 341 11.52 -22.62 -4.29
N THR A 342 11.56 -23.53 -5.25
CA THR A 342 10.90 -23.32 -6.54
C THR A 342 9.39 -23.45 -6.37
N THR A 343 8.69 -22.33 -6.49
CA THR A 343 7.22 -22.27 -6.49
C THR A 343 6.70 -22.02 -7.89
N ILE A 344 5.66 -22.76 -8.27
CA ILE A 344 5.00 -22.74 -9.57
C ILE A 344 3.57 -22.25 -9.34
N ASP A 345 3.20 -21.14 -9.98
CA ASP A 345 1.89 -20.50 -9.79
C ASP A 345 0.79 -21.11 -10.68
N GLY A 346 -0.47 -20.86 -10.32
CA GLY A 346 -1.70 -21.44 -10.91
C GLY A 346 -1.92 -21.26 -12.42
N GLY A 347 -1.05 -20.54 -13.12
CA GLY A 347 -1.06 -20.41 -14.58
C GLY A 347 -0.15 -21.39 -15.32
N GLU A 348 0.76 -22.06 -14.62
CA GLU A 348 1.79 -22.91 -15.23
C GLU A 348 1.48 -24.41 -15.15
N PHE A 349 0.38 -24.77 -14.47
CA PHE A 349 -0.18 -26.11 -14.45
C PHE A 349 -1.68 -26.07 -14.79
N THR A 350 -2.21 -27.20 -15.25
CA THR A 350 -3.64 -27.38 -15.45
C THR A 350 -4.21 -28.17 -14.29
N VAL A 351 -5.32 -27.68 -13.75
CA VAL A 351 -5.98 -28.28 -12.59
C VAL A 351 -7.46 -28.49 -12.85
N ALA A 352 -7.97 -29.60 -12.34
CA ALA A 352 -9.38 -29.98 -12.34
C ALA A 352 -9.66 -30.73 -11.03
N ALA A 353 -10.95 -30.95 -10.71
CA ALA A 353 -11.35 -31.55 -9.45
C ALA A 353 -10.60 -32.84 -9.09
N ASN A 354 -10.29 -33.68 -10.08
CA ASN A 354 -9.64 -34.98 -9.84
C ASN A 354 -8.27 -35.16 -10.52
N SER A 355 -7.72 -34.10 -11.12
CA SER A 355 -6.48 -34.21 -11.90
C SER A 355 -5.68 -32.92 -11.85
N LEU A 356 -4.37 -33.03 -11.73
CA LEU A 356 -3.43 -31.91 -11.86
C LEU A 356 -2.30 -32.32 -12.81
N THR A 357 -1.97 -31.48 -13.78
CA THR A 357 -0.87 -31.72 -14.72
C THR A 357 0.03 -30.50 -14.82
N LEU A 358 1.31 -30.71 -14.58
CA LEU A 358 2.39 -29.74 -14.77
C LEU A 358 3.23 -30.18 -15.98
N ASN A 359 3.51 -29.27 -16.92
CA ASN A 359 4.23 -29.61 -18.15
C ASN A 359 5.72 -29.86 -17.93
N THR A 360 6.32 -29.18 -16.95
CA THR A 360 7.77 -29.19 -16.72
C THR A 360 8.04 -29.18 -15.22
N VAL A 361 8.61 -30.28 -14.71
CA VAL A 361 9.19 -30.33 -13.37
C VAL A 361 10.46 -29.48 -13.36
N PRO A 362 10.65 -28.57 -12.39
CA PRO A 362 11.84 -27.72 -12.32
C PRO A 362 13.15 -28.51 -12.30
N GLU A 363 14.19 -27.99 -12.95
CA GLU A 363 15.53 -28.61 -12.97
C GLU A 363 16.22 -28.58 -11.61
N THR A 364 15.82 -27.66 -10.72
CA THR A 364 16.32 -27.51 -9.36
C THR A 364 15.59 -28.40 -8.33
N ALA A 365 14.55 -29.13 -8.75
CA ALA A 365 13.79 -30.00 -7.86
C ALA A 365 14.67 -31.15 -7.33
N ILE A 366 14.48 -31.53 -6.05
CA ILE A 366 15.13 -32.68 -5.41
C ILE A 366 14.10 -33.73 -4.96
N ASP A 367 14.54 -34.89 -4.48
CA ASP A 367 13.62 -35.88 -3.88
C ASP A 367 12.94 -35.29 -2.62
N GLY A 368 11.64 -35.56 -2.42
CA GLY A 368 10.93 -35.09 -1.23
C GLY A 368 9.42 -34.98 -1.39
N ASN A 369 8.83 -34.05 -0.64
CA ASN A 369 7.39 -33.78 -0.69
C ASN A 369 7.10 -32.54 -1.54
N LEU A 370 6.34 -32.73 -2.61
CA LEU A 370 5.71 -31.64 -3.35
C LEU A 370 4.60 -31.04 -2.48
N SER A 371 4.65 -29.74 -2.23
CA SER A 371 3.57 -29.02 -1.54
C SER A 371 2.53 -28.55 -2.55
N LEU A 372 1.27 -28.92 -2.34
CA LEU A 372 0.12 -28.36 -3.06
C LEU A 372 -0.49 -27.28 -2.17
N ASN A 373 -0.38 -26.01 -2.57
CA ASN A 373 -0.81 -24.87 -1.77
C ASN A 373 -2.19 -24.40 -2.22
N MET A 374 -2.99 -23.92 -1.27
CA MET A 374 -4.35 -23.42 -1.49
C MET A 374 -4.44 -21.92 -1.16
N ALA A 375 -5.47 -21.23 -1.67
CA ALA A 375 -5.68 -19.79 -1.44
C ALA A 375 -5.88 -19.42 0.05
N ASN A 376 -6.43 -20.33 0.85
CA ASN A 376 -6.61 -20.15 2.30
C ASN A 376 -5.33 -20.38 3.14
N GLY A 377 -4.16 -20.55 2.49
CA GLY A 377 -2.87 -20.71 3.15
C GLY A 377 -2.57 -22.13 3.65
N MET A 378 -3.50 -23.09 3.50
CA MET A 378 -3.21 -24.49 3.78
C MET A 378 -2.39 -25.14 2.66
N SER A 379 -1.76 -26.27 2.99
CA SER A 379 -1.00 -27.06 2.02
C SER A 379 -1.10 -28.56 2.27
N VAL A 380 -1.03 -29.35 1.20
CA VAL A 380 -1.01 -30.82 1.24
C VAL A 380 0.31 -31.33 0.66
N ALA A 381 1.02 -32.17 1.41
CA ALA A 381 2.29 -32.74 1.01
C ALA A 381 2.10 -34.05 0.22
N VAL A 382 2.74 -34.15 -0.95
CA VAL A 382 2.70 -35.32 -1.84
C VAL A 382 4.13 -35.84 -2.05
N PRO A 383 4.49 -37.04 -1.54
CA PRO A 383 5.83 -37.58 -1.71
C PRO A 383 6.10 -37.95 -3.16
N TYR A 384 7.29 -37.63 -3.65
CA TYR A 384 7.76 -38.02 -4.98
C TYR A 384 9.27 -38.28 -5.00
N THR A 385 9.73 -39.01 -6.03
CA THR A 385 11.15 -39.30 -6.26
C THR A 385 11.50 -39.07 -7.72
N LEU A 386 12.65 -38.47 -7.95
CA LEU A 386 13.20 -38.22 -9.27
C LEU A 386 13.97 -39.42 -9.80
N VAL A 387 13.92 -39.57 -11.12
CA VAL A 387 14.79 -40.47 -11.87
C VAL A 387 16.25 -40.00 -11.73
N LYS A 388 17.15 -40.96 -11.51
CA LYS A 388 18.60 -40.73 -11.42
C LYS A 388 19.31 -41.38 -12.60
N PRO A 389 20.34 -40.74 -13.19
CA PRO A 389 21.12 -41.34 -14.25
C PRO A 389 21.84 -42.61 -13.78
N THR A 390 22.05 -43.54 -14.70
CA THR A 390 22.87 -44.73 -14.46
C THR A 390 23.86 -44.92 -15.59
N VAL A 391 25.11 -45.28 -15.27
CA VAL A 391 26.13 -45.63 -16.27
C VAL A 391 26.37 -47.12 -16.22
N THR A 392 26.42 -47.73 -17.41
CA THR A 392 26.62 -49.17 -17.59
C THR A 392 28.00 -49.52 -18.13
N SER A 393 28.59 -48.63 -18.92
CA SER A 393 29.93 -48.84 -19.50
C SER A 393 30.62 -47.54 -19.86
N TYR A 394 31.94 -47.64 -20.02
CA TYR A 394 32.84 -46.58 -20.48
C TYR A 394 33.47 -46.99 -21.80
N SER A 395 33.65 -46.06 -22.75
CA SER A 395 34.29 -46.36 -24.05
C SER A 395 35.75 -46.81 -23.89
N ALA A 396 36.43 -46.40 -22.81
CA ALA A 396 37.78 -46.82 -22.43
C ALA A 396 37.90 -46.96 -20.91
N ASN A 397 38.63 -47.98 -20.45
CA ASN A 397 39.04 -48.18 -19.06
C ASN A 397 40.27 -49.13 -19.02
N PRO A 398 41.51 -48.62 -18.79
CA PRO A 398 41.83 -47.24 -18.43
C PRO A 398 41.66 -46.24 -19.59
N VAL A 399 41.38 -44.98 -19.25
CA VAL A 399 41.36 -43.83 -20.18
C VAL A 399 42.52 -42.89 -19.87
N ASN A 400 43.07 -42.20 -20.86
CA ASN A 400 44.11 -41.20 -20.63
C ASN A 400 43.49 -39.85 -20.26
N ALA A 401 44.09 -39.12 -19.32
CA ALA A 401 43.71 -37.76 -19.03
C ALA A 401 43.86 -36.87 -20.29
N GLY A 402 42.89 -35.99 -20.55
CA GLY A 402 42.80 -35.16 -21.75
C GLY A 402 42.10 -35.82 -22.95
N GLU A 403 41.85 -37.13 -22.93
CA GLU A 403 41.11 -37.80 -23.99
C GLU A 403 39.59 -37.71 -23.82
N THR A 404 38.87 -37.83 -24.93
CA THR A 404 37.42 -37.92 -24.95
C THR A 404 36.96 -39.28 -24.42
N LEU A 405 36.02 -39.26 -23.48
CA LEU A 405 35.38 -40.45 -22.89
C LEU A 405 33.88 -40.40 -23.14
N THR A 406 33.31 -41.51 -23.60
CA THR A 406 31.85 -41.68 -23.72
C THR A 406 31.37 -42.65 -22.62
N LEU A 407 30.42 -42.18 -21.82
CA LEU A 407 29.70 -42.95 -20.82
C LEU A 407 28.38 -43.41 -21.46
N THR A 408 28.08 -44.71 -21.40
CA THR A 408 26.83 -45.28 -21.93
C THR A 408 25.94 -45.74 -20.78
N GLY A 409 24.66 -45.41 -20.84
CA GLY A 409 23.75 -45.56 -19.69
C GLY A 409 22.29 -45.19 -19.97
N THR A 410 21.60 -44.75 -18.93
CA THR A 410 20.22 -44.22 -19.00
C THR A 410 20.13 -42.87 -18.29
N ASP A 411 19.22 -42.01 -18.78
CA ASP A 411 18.89 -40.70 -18.21
C ASP A 411 20.13 -39.79 -18.06
N LEU A 412 21.15 -39.99 -18.89
CA LEU A 412 22.42 -39.26 -18.83
C LEU A 412 22.30 -37.81 -19.32
N ASP A 413 21.19 -37.46 -19.97
CA ASP A 413 20.82 -36.08 -20.32
C ASP A 413 20.53 -35.22 -19.08
N LEU A 414 20.36 -35.82 -17.90
CA LEU A 414 20.24 -35.12 -16.62
C LEU A 414 21.56 -34.60 -16.06
N VAL A 415 22.69 -35.05 -16.61
CA VAL A 415 24.02 -34.79 -16.08
C VAL A 415 24.58 -33.50 -16.66
N THR A 416 24.94 -32.56 -15.79
CA THR A 416 25.56 -31.28 -16.15
C THR A 416 27.07 -31.27 -15.92
N GLY A 417 27.59 -32.23 -15.14
CA GLY A 417 29.01 -32.38 -14.91
C GLY A 417 29.41 -33.79 -14.47
N VAL A 418 30.67 -34.14 -14.67
CA VAL A 418 31.23 -35.43 -14.25
C VAL A 418 32.57 -35.20 -13.54
N SER A 419 32.74 -35.71 -12.32
CA SER A 419 34.03 -35.76 -11.63
C SER A 419 34.53 -37.19 -11.56
N ILE A 420 35.83 -37.40 -11.79
CA ILE A 420 36.47 -38.72 -11.80
C ILE A 420 37.60 -38.74 -10.78
N GLY A 421 37.49 -39.62 -9.78
CA GLY A 421 38.54 -39.81 -8.76
C GLY A 421 38.86 -38.56 -7.95
N GLY A 422 37.95 -37.59 -7.87
CA GLY A 422 38.16 -36.32 -7.18
C GLY A 422 38.92 -35.25 -7.99
N GLY A 423 39.13 -35.46 -9.29
CA GLY A 423 39.59 -34.40 -10.19
C GLY A 423 38.51 -33.37 -10.48
N SER A 424 38.89 -32.33 -11.22
CA SER A 424 38.00 -31.25 -11.67
C SER A 424 36.76 -31.78 -12.39
N THR A 425 35.69 -30.99 -12.37
CA THR A 425 34.43 -31.35 -13.04
C THR A 425 34.55 -31.15 -14.54
N ALA A 426 34.36 -32.22 -15.29
CA ALA A 426 34.20 -32.18 -16.74
C ALA A 426 32.77 -31.79 -17.12
N THR A 427 32.61 -30.87 -18.07
CA THR A 427 31.30 -30.57 -18.65
C THR A 427 31.00 -31.51 -19.83
N PRO A 428 29.73 -31.89 -20.04
CA PRO A 428 29.30 -32.61 -21.23
C PRO A 428 29.58 -31.83 -22.52
N ILE A 429 30.07 -32.54 -23.55
CA ILE A 429 30.24 -32.00 -24.89
C ILE A 429 28.88 -31.99 -25.61
N GLU A 430 28.67 -31.00 -26.49
CA GLU A 430 27.50 -30.91 -27.36
C GLU A 430 27.26 -32.23 -28.14
N GLY A 431 25.99 -32.63 -28.23
CA GLY A 431 25.59 -33.90 -28.86
C GLY A 431 25.46 -35.09 -27.92
N SER A 432 25.64 -34.88 -26.60
CA SER A 432 25.25 -35.87 -25.59
C SER A 432 23.75 -36.16 -25.64
N THR A 433 23.37 -37.39 -25.32
CA THR A 433 22.00 -37.92 -25.40
C THR A 433 21.62 -38.64 -24.10
N GLU A 434 20.35 -38.96 -23.93
CA GLU A 434 19.84 -39.72 -22.76
C GLU A 434 20.60 -41.04 -22.48
N SER A 435 21.19 -41.65 -23.52
CA SER A 435 21.91 -42.93 -23.38
C SER A 435 23.43 -42.81 -23.50
N ASN A 436 23.95 -41.66 -23.92
CA ASN A 436 25.39 -41.47 -24.14
C ASN A 436 25.81 -40.05 -23.75
N LEU A 437 26.69 -39.94 -22.77
CA LEU A 437 27.30 -38.69 -22.33
C LEU A 437 28.76 -38.67 -22.75
N THR A 438 29.19 -37.61 -23.43
CA THR A 438 30.58 -37.48 -23.84
C THR A 438 31.24 -36.33 -23.11
N ILE A 439 32.42 -36.56 -22.54
CA ILE A 439 33.22 -35.57 -21.81
C ILE A 439 34.67 -35.63 -22.30
N THR A 440 35.43 -34.56 -22.07
CA THR A 440 36.90 -34.61 -22.10
C THR A 440 37.39 -34.87 -20.69
N VAL A 441 38.14 -35.95 -20.47
CA VAL A 441 38.64 -36.31 -19.13
C VAL A 441 39.61 -35.22 -18.65
N PRO A 442 39.35 -34.55 -17.52
CA PRO A 442 40.23 -33.49 -17.01
C PRO A 442 41.65 -33.98 -16.74
N MET A 443 42.63 -33.10 -16.92
CA MET A 443 44.06 -33.45 -16.84
C MET A 443 44.51 -33.87 -15.43
N ASP A 444 43.77 -33.46 -14.41
CA ASP A 444 43.96 -33.75 -12.99
C ASP A 444 43.12 -34.95 -12.49
N SER A 445 42.39 -35.62 -13.38
CA SER A 445 41.58 -36.80 -13.04
C SER A 445 42.44 -37.96 -12.54
N GLN A 446 41.98 -38.63 -11.49
CA GLN A 446 42.64 -39.78 -10.89
C GLN A 446 41.79 -41.03 -11.03
N SER A 447 42.41 -42.21 -10.89
CA SER A 447 41.67 -43.47 -10.84
C SER A 447 40.76 -43.50 -9.61
N GLY A 448 39.46 -43.73 -9.78
CA GLY A 448 38.53 -43.67 -8.66
C GLY A 448 37.05 -43.72 -9.05
N PRO A 449 36.14 -43.36 -8.13
CA PRO A 449 34.71 -43.30 -8.42
C PRO A 449 34.40 -42.20 -9.45
N VAL A 450 33.34 -42.42 -10.23
CA VAL A 450 32.80 -41.43 -11.16
C VAL A 450 31.54 -40.83 -10.52
N SER A 451 31.55 -39.53 -10.26
CA SER A 451 30.41 -38.80 -9.69
C SER A 451 29.73 -37.97 -10.77
N LEU A 452 28.43 -38.21 -10.99
CA LEU A 452 27.61 -37.49 -11.95
C LEU A 452 26.90 -36.34 -11.24
N ILE A 453 27.14 -35.11 -11.67
CA ILE A 453 26.55 -33.89 -11.10
C ILE A 453 25.32 -33.53 -11.95
N LEU A 454 24.19 -33.31 -11.27
CA LEU A 454 22.92 -32.96 -11.91
C LEU A 454 22.65 -31.45 -11.85
N ALA A 455 21.68 -30.97 -12.62
CA ALA A 455 21.28 -29.56 -12.65
C ALA A 455 20.84 -29.01 -11.28
N ASN A 456 20.19 -29.84 -10.45
CA ASN A 456 19.83 -29.51 -9.06
C ASN A 456 21.01 -29.55 -8.08
N GLY A 457 22.26 -29.62 -8.55
CA GLY A 457 23.47 -29.64 -7.71
C GLY A 457 23.69 -30.94 -6.93
N THR A 458 22.78 -31.93 -7.00
CA THR A 458 23.01 -33.23 -6.38
C THR A 458 23.99 -34.07 -7.20
N SER A 459 24.66 -35.03 -6.55
CA SER A 459 25.59 -35.94 -7.21
C SER A 459 25.16 -37.39 -7.05
N VAL A 460 25.31 -38.16 -8.13
CA VAL A 460 25.02 -39.60 -8.18
C VAL A 460 26.33 -40.32 -8.44
N GLU A 461 26.75 -41.15 -7.48
CA GLU A 461 27.90 -42.01 -7.65
C GLU A 461 27.61 -43.12 -8.66
N SER A 462 28.55 -43.30 -9.59
CA SER A 462 28.56 -44.34 -10.60
C SER A 462 29.63 -45.39 -10.26
N GLY A 463 29.98 -46.25 -11.22
CA GLY A 463 31.10 -47.18 -11.10
C GLY A 463 32.45 -46.46 -10.98
N THR A 464 33.53 -47.25 -10.93
CA THR A 464 34.90 -46.73 -10.90
C THR A 464 35.52 -46.73 -12.30
N LEU A 465 36.47 -45.81 -12.51
CA LEU A 465 37.23 -45.67 -13.75
C LEU A 465 38.73 -45.61 -13.44
N ASN A 466 39.54 -46.36 -14.19
CA ASN A 466 40.99 -46.21 -14.13
C ASN A 466 41.41 -45.09 -15.10
N VAL A 467 42.23 -44.15 -14.62
CA VAL A 467 42.77 -43.04 -15.40
C VAL A 467 44.28 -43.16 -15.44
N ASN A 468 44.84 -43.12 -16.64
CA ASN A 468 46.27 -42.89 -16.83
C ASN A 468 46.50 -41.38 -16.69
N GLU A 469 47.05 -40.99 -15.54
CA GLU A 469 47.32 -39.59 -15.19
C GLU A 469 48.24 -38.90 -16.20
N ALA A 470 48.07 -37.59 -16.38
CA ALA A 470 48.93 -36.80 -17.24
C ALA A 470 50.37 -36.78 -16.71
N VAL A 471 51.34 -37.14 -17.56
CA VAL A 471 52.77 -37.20 -17.21
C VAL A 471 53.60 -36.04 -17.77
N PHE A 472 53.01 -35.20 -18.63
CA PHE A 472 53.62 -33.99 -19.16
C PHE A 472 53.10 -32.74 -18.43
N CYS A 473 53.75 -31.59 -18.62
CA CYS A 473 53.36 -30.32 -18.02
C CYS A 473 52.02 -29.84 -18.59
N TYR A 474 51.08 -29.49 -17.71
CA TYR A 474 49.77 -28.95 -18.08
C TYR A 474 49.36 -27.81 -17.13
N ILE A 475 48.49 -26.92 -17.59
CA ILE A 475 47.88 -25.86 -16.79
C ILE A 475 46.82 -26.49 -15.90
N ALA A 476 47.03 -26.42 -14.58
CA ALA A 476 46.13 -26.94 -13.57
C ALA A 476 44.93 -26.00 -13.35
N ASN A 477 45.18 -24.69 -13.33
CA ASN A 477 44.15 -23.67 -13.21
C ASN A 477 44.30 -22.63 -14.31
N MET A 478 43.23 -22.44 -15.08
CA MET A 478 43.15 -21.34 -16.03
C MET A 478 43.05 -20.01 -15.27
N PRO A 479 43.64 -18.92 -15.82
CA PRO A 479 43.51 -17.60 -15.22
C PRO A 479 42.08 -17.10 -15.34
N GLU A 480 41.58 -16.49 -14.26
CA GLU A 480 40.23 -15.91 -14.19
C GLU A 480 40.19 -14.44 -14.66
N GLU A 481 41.33 -13.76 -14.69
CA GLU A 481 41.46 -12.36 -15.10
C GLU A 481 41.90 -12.24 -16.56
N ASP A 482 41.47 -11.16 -17.23
CA ASP A 482 41.92 -10.82 -18.58
C ASP A 482 43.43 -10.59 -18.61
N ILE A 483 44.12 -11.27 -19.52
CA ILE A 483 45.57 -11.19 -19.63
C ILE A 483 45.96 -10.20 -20.72
N VAL A 484 46.63 -9.13 -20.30
CA VAL A 484 47.06 -8.05 -21.17
C VAL A 484 48.30 -8.44 -21.98
N VAL A 485 48.28 -8.24 -23.30
CA VAL A 485 49.45 -8.48 -24.17
C VAL A 485 50.62 -7.58 -23.81
N GLY A 486 51.85 -8.06 -24.01
CA GLY A 486 53.07 -7.34 -23.61
C GLY A 486 53.40 -7.43 -22.11
N THR A 487 52.56 -8.11 -21.32
CA THR A 487 52.81 -8.36 -19.88
C THR A 487 53.24 -9.81 -19.62
N ILE A 488 53.48 -10.14 -18.35
CA ILE A 488 53.78 -11.52 -17.92
C ILE A 488 52.45 -12.18 -17.53
N CYS A 489 52.11 -13.27 -18.20
CA CYS A 489 51.04 -14.16 -17.79
C CYS A 489 51.54 -15.09 -16.68
N GLN A 490 50.73 -15.30 -15.65
CA GLN A 490 50.97 -16.30 -14.61
C GLN A 490 49.82 -17.30 -14.58
N VAL A 491 50.16 -18.59 -14.64
CA VAL A 491 49.20 -19.70 -14.51
C VAL A 491 49.74 -20.78 -13.58
N GLU A 492 48.84 -21.51 -12.92
CA GLU A 492 49.23 -22.68 -12.14
C GLU A 492 49.38 -23.89 -13.06
N ILE A 493 50.47 -24.63 -12.91
CA ILE A 493 50.81 -25.81 -13.70
C ILE A 493 51.12 -27.01 -12.80
N ALA A 494 50.90 -28.20 -13.35
CA ALA A 494 51.38 -29.46 -12.81
C ALA A 494 52.49 -30.03 -13.71
N ASN A 495 53.36 -30.89 -13.14
CA ASN A 495 54.50 -31.51 -13.83
C ASN A 495 55.47 -30.52 -14.50
N GLY A 496 55.66 -29.34 -13.91
CA GLY A 496 56.50 -28.26 -14.47
C GLY A 496 57.98 -28.64 -14.64
N ASP A 497 58.47 -29.65 -13.93
CA ASP A 497 59.82 -30.21 -14.11
C ASP A 497 60.03 -30.86 -15.49
N ARG A 498 58.94 -31.14 -16.21
CA ARG A 498 58.96 -31.72 -17.56
C ARG A 498 58.92 -30.69 -18.67
N LEU A 499 58.54 -29.44 -18.37
CA LEU A 499 58.39 -28.36 -19.36
C LEU A 499 59.74 -27.99 -19.97
N THR A 500 59.78 -27.93 -21.29
CA THR A 500 60.99 -27.59 -22.06
C THR A 500 60.83 -26.30 -22.84
N GLU A 501 59.62 -25.99 -23.30
CA GLU A 501 59.33 -24.80 -24.11
C GLU A 501 57.87 -24.34 -23.91
N VAL A 502 57.65 -23.03 -24.00
CA VAL A 502 56.32 -22.40 -24.07
C VAL A 502 56.24 -21.62 -25.38
N GLN A 503 55.17 -21.83 -26.14
CA GLN A 503 54.92 -21.09 -27.38
C GLN A 503 53.59 -20.33 -27.29
N VAL A 504 53.54 -19.12 -27.82
CA VAL A 504 52.32 -18.35 -28.05
C VAL A 504 52.16 -18.13 -29.55
N ASP A 505 51.05 -18.59 -30.14
CA ASP A 505 50.80 -18.60 -31.60
C ASP A 505 51.96 -19.21 -32.41
N GLY A 506 52.54 -20.30 -31.87
CA GLY A 506 53.69 -21.01 -32.46
C GLY A 506 55.04 -20.29 -32.31
N THR A 507 55.09 -19.14 -31.64
CA THR A 507 56.34 -18.42 -31.35
C THR A 507 56.82 -18.73 -29.93
N SER A 508 58.06 -19.22 -29.79
CA SER A 508 58.67 -19.48 -28.49
C SER A 508 58.78 -18.20 -27.65
N VAL A 509 58.33 -18.26 -26.40
CA VAL A 509 58.39 -17.14 -25.46
C VAL A 509 59.30 -17.43 -24.28
N ASN A 510 59.82 -16.38 -23.64
CA ASN A 510 60.55 -16.52 -22.39
C ASN A 510 59.58 -16.95 -21.27
N TYR A 511 59.97 -17.93 -20.48
CA TYR A 511 59.20 -18.41 -19.34
C TYR A 511 60.06 -18.72 -18.12
N ILE A 512 59.43 -18.74 -16.95
CA ILE A 512 60.00 -19.11 -15.66
C ILE A 512 59.02 -20.04 -14.97
N VAL A 513 59.49 -21.21 -14.54
CA VAL A 513 58.74 -22.09 -13.62
C VAL A 513 59.21 -21.80 -12.20
N ASN A 514 58.29 -21.39 -11.33
CA ASN A 514 58.53 -21.12 -9.92
C ASN A 514 57.58 -21.95 -9.05
N GLY A 515 58.04 -23.12 -8.60
CA GLY A 515 57.17 -24.11 -7.96
C GLY A 515 56.11 -24.60 -8.95
N ASN A 516 54.83 -24.47 -8.58
CA ASN A 516 53.69 -24.81 -9.44
C ASN A 516 53.23 -23.63 -10.31
N ASN A 517 53.92 -22.49 -10.32
CA ASN A 517 53.54 -21.35 -11.15
C ASN A 517 54.41 -21.27 -12.41
N LEU A 518 53.78 -21.15 -13.57
CA LEU A 518 54.42 -20.80 -14.83
C LEU A 518 54.20 -19.32 -15.10
N LEU A 519 55.29 -18.59 -15.27
CA LEU A 519 55.28 -17.20 -15.71
C LEU A 519 55.84 -17.14 -17.13
N PHE A 520 55.13 -16.55 -18.08
CA PHE A 520 55.62 -16.39 -19.45
C PHE A 520 55.25 -15.04 -20.05
N ASN A 521 56.08 -14.54 -20.95
CA ASN A 521 55.81 -13.26 -21.63
C ASN A 521 54.73 -13.45 -22.70
N VAL A 522 53.69 -12.61 -22.67
CA VAL A 522 52.66 -12.57 -23.72
C VAL A 522 53.12 -11.63 -24.85
N PRO A 523 53.32 -12.10 -26.09
CA PRO A 523 53.67 -11.24 -27.20
C PRO A 523 52.60 -10.17 -27.48
N THR A 524 52.99 -8.97 -27.90
CA THR A 524 52.04 -7.90 -28.31
C THR A 524 51.23 -8.24 -29.57
N THR A 525 51.61 -9.30 -30.28
CA THR A 525 50.91 -9.82 -31.46
C THR A 525 49.81 -10.84 -31.12
N ALA A 526 49.71 -11.26 -29.86
CA ALA A 526 48.69 -12.20 -29.41
C ALA A 526 47.31 -11.50 -29.35
N GLY A 527 46.23 -12.26 -29.43
CA GLY A 527 44.86 -11.75 -29.41
C GLY A 527 43.90 -12.69 -28.69
N SER A 528 42.60 -12.44 -28.86
CA SER A 528 41.53 -13.08 -28.07
C SER A 528 41.33 -14.58 -28.35
N ASN A 529 42.05 -15.17 -29.30
CA ASN A 529 41.99 -16.59 -29.66
C ASN A 529 43.40 -17.18 -29.82
N SER A 530 44.41 -16.56 -29.21
CA SER A 530 45.78 -17.03 -29.34
C SER A 530 45.98 -18.38 -28.67
N THR A 531 46.86 -19.19 -29.24
CA THR A 531 47.19 -20.50 -28.68
C THR A 531 48.43 -20.43 -27.80
N VAL A 532 48.35 -20.98 -26.59
CA VAL A 532 49.48 -21.21 -25.70
C VAL A 532 49.79 -22.70 -25.68
N LYS A 533 50.93 -23.09 -26.25
CA LYS A 533 51.39 -24.48 -26.27
C LYS A 533 52.49 -24.69 -25.24
N LEU A 534 52.28 -25.67 -24.35
CA LEU A 534 53.28 -26.17 -23.41
C LEU A 534 53.92 -27.42 -23.98
N ILE A 535 55.23 -27.37 -24.24
CA ILE A 535 56.00 -28.50 -24.78
C ILE A 535 56.88 -29.06 -23.67
N SER A 536 56.62 -30.31 -23.33
CA SER A 536 57.37 -31.08 -22.33
C SER A 536 58.30 -32.09 -22.99
N SER A 537 59.27 -32.60 -22.23
CA SER A 537 60.20 -33.65 -22.67
C SER A 537 59.53 -34.96 -23.14
N ASN A 538 58.24 -35.15 -22.82
CA ASN A 538 57.47 -36.38 -23.04
C ASN A 538 56.09 -36.14 -23.69
N GLY A 539 55.77 -34.92 -24.13
CA GLY A 539 54.47 -34.60 -24.74
C GLY A 539 54.25 -33.10 -24.88
N GLU A 540 53.16 -32.70 -25.52
CA GLU A 540 52.75 -31.30 -25.65
C GLU A 540 51.23 -31.15 -25.45
N ILE A 541 50.79 -29.99 -25.00
CA ILE A 541 49.38 -29.61 -24.86
C ILE A 541 49.20 -28.14 -25.26
N GLU A 542 48.06 -27.82 -25.86
CA GLU A 542 47.74 -26.49 -26.36
C GLU A 542 46.44 -25.97 -25.74
N TYR A 543 46.42 -24.68 -25.44
CA TYR A 543 45.32 -23.98 -24.80
C TYR A 543 44.96 -22.73 -25.60
N THR A 544 43.69 -22.36 -25.65
CA THR A 544 43.27 -21.07 -26.22
C THR A 544 43.17 -20.04 -25.10
N PHE A 545 43.79 -18.87 -25.31
CA PHE A 545 43.81 -17.77 -24.37
C PHE A 545 43.15 -16.52 -24.98
N PRO A 546 42.27 -15.83 -24.23
CA PRO A 546 41.71 -14.56 -24.65
C PRO A 546 42.62 -13.40 -24.24
N PHE A 547 43.77 -13.24 -24.89
CA PHE A 547 44.62 -12.09 -24.57
C PHE A 547 43.99 -10.77 -25.02
N VAL A 548 44.04 -9.76 -24.16
CA VAL A 548 43.50 -8.42 -24.43
C VAL A 548 44.61 -7.45 -24.80
N SER A 549 44.35 -6.57 -25.78
CA SER A 549 45.33 -5.54 -26.15
C SER A 549 45.53 -4.56 -24.99
N GLY A 550 46.75 -4.42 -24.50
CA GLY A 550 47.12 -3.45 -23.46
C GLY A 550 47.27 -2.02 -23.94
N VAL A 551 47.03 -1.78 -25.24
CA VAL A 551 47.04 -0.45 -25.84
C VAL A 551 45.68 -0.27 -26.48
N ALA A 552 44.79 0.41 -25.78
CA ALA A 552 43.63 0.97 -26.41
C ALA A 552 44.14 2.23 -27.16
N GLU A 553 44.35 2.12 -28.48
CA GLU A 553 44.96 3.21 -29.24
C GLU A 553 44.00 4.41 -29.31
N GLU A 554 44.41 5.53 -28.72
CA GLU A 554 43.71 6.80 -28.86
C GLU A 554 43.77 7.25 -30.34
N THR A 555 42.66 7.09 -31.04
CA THR A 555 42.49 7.51 -32.42
C THR A 555 41.98 8.94 -32.45
N VAL A 556 42.78 9.86 -32.98
CA VAL A 556 42.37 11.27 -33.15
C VAL A 556 41.39 11.38 -34.32
N ILE A 557 40.14 11.74 -34.02
CA ILE A 557 39.05 11.82 -35.02
C ILE A 557 38.77 13.25 -35.48
N TRP A 558 39.19 14.25 -34.70
CA TRP A 558 39.06 15.65 -35.04
C TRP A 558 40.15 16.47 -34.36
N THR A 559 40.68 17.47 -35.05
CA THR A 559 41.56 18.51 -34.49
C THR A 559 41.13 19.86 -35.03
N GLY A 560 41.19 20.88 -34.18
CA GLY A 560 40.73 22.21 -34.57
C GLY A 560 40.84 23.23 -33.45
N ASN A 561 40.09 24.31 -33.59
CA ASN A 561 39.94 25.34 -32.57
C ASN A 561 38.52 25.90 -32.69
N PHE A 562 37.56 25.30 -31.97
CA PHE A 562 36.14 25.63 -32.07
C PHE A 562 35.61 26.14 -30.73
N ASP A 563 35.24 27.42 -30.67
CA ASP A 563 34.69 28.05 -29.47
C ASP A 563 33.18 27.79 -29.36
N LEU A 564 32.75 27.07 -28.32
CA LEU A 564 31.33 26.79 -28.05
C LEU A 564 30.58 28.04 -27.55
N GLY A 565 31.31 29.09 -27.13
CA GLY A 565 30.75 30.26 -26.48
C GLY A 565 30.02 29.86 -25.19
N ASN A 566 29.00 30.62 -24.77
CA ASN A 566 28.11 30.25 -23.68
C ASN A 566 26.79 29.72 -24.25
N TRP A 567 26.79 28.48 -24.74
CA TRP A 567 25.68 27.85 -25.48
C TRP A 567 25.30 28.55 -26.79
N ALA A 568 26.21 29.37 -27.32
CA ALA A 568 25.96 30.18 -28.52
C ALA A 568 26.25 29.41 -29.81
N ASN A 569 27.17 28.45 -29.76
CA ASN A 569 27.65 27.69 -30.91
C ASN A 569 27.58 26.18 -30.65
N GLY A 570 27.74 25.39 -31.71
CA GLY A 570 27.82 23.95 -31.62
C GLY A 570 28.75 23.38 -32.67
N MET A 571 29.68 22.52 -32.25
CA MET A 571 30.60 21.83 -33.15
C MET A 571 29.89 20.64 -33.78
N GLN A 572 29.92 20.58 -35.10
CA GLN A 572 29.16 19.60 -35.89
C GLN A 572 29.98 18.91 -36.98
N ASP A 573 31.30 19.06 -36.94
CA ASP A 573 32.23 18.50 -37.94
C ASP A 573 32.27 16.97 -37.92
N LEU A 574 31.76 16.35 -36.86
CA LEU A 574 31.61 14.91 -36.69
C LEU A 574 30.18 14.43 -37.00
N ALA A 575 29.29 15.30 -37.47
CA ALA A 575 27.93 14.93 -37.87
C ALA A 575 27.77 14.90 -39.39
N TRP A 576 26.65 14.33 -39.86
CA TRP A 576 26.25 14.26 -41.28
C TRP A 576 27.33 13.74 -42.23
N GLY A 577 28.04 12.68 -41.81
CA GLY A 577 29.09 12.04 -42.60
C GLY A 577 30.46 12.72 -42.50
N GLY A 578 30.65 13.65 -41.56
CA GLY A 578 31.95 14.23 -41.26
C GLY A 578 32.97 13.26 -40.65
N TYR A 579 32.50 12.16 -40.04
CA TYR A 579 33.31 11.04 -39.58
C TYR A 579 32.55 9.71 -39.72
N ASP A 580 33.28 8.63 -39.98
CA ASP A 580 32.73 7.28 -40.06
C ASP A 580 32.79 6.59 -38.69
N PHE A 581 31.64 6.53 -38.01
CA PHE A 581 31.50 5.87 -36.71
C PHE A 581 31.22 4.38 -36.80
N SER A 582 31.28 3.75 -37.98
CA SER A 582 30.90 2.33 -38.14
C SER A 582 31.68 1.35 -37.25
N ALA A 583 32.88 1.74 -36.78
CA ALA A 583 33.69 0.95 -35.86
C ALA A 583 33.36 1.17 -34.36
N LEU A 584 32.44 2.09 -34.02
CA LEU A 584 32.11 2.46 -32.65
C LEU A 584 31.30 1.37 -31.94
N GLN A 585 31.71 1.01 -30.73
CA GLN A 585 31.07 -0.01 -29.89
C GLN A 585 30.83 0.52 -28.47
N ALA A 586 29.84 -0.07 -27.78
CA ALA A 586 29.58 0.24 -26.38
C ALA A 586 30.83 -0.11 -25.56
N GLY A 587 31.22 0.78 -24.64
CA GLY A 587 32.46 0.66 -23.89
C GLY A 587 33.65 1.43 -24.49
N ASN A 588 33.58 1.91 -25.73
CA ASN A 588 34.57 2.84 -26.30
C ASN A 588 34.56 4.17 -25.54
N THR A 589 35.73 4.81 -25.40
CA THR A 589 35.87 6.07 -24.65
C THR A 589 36.13 7.24 -25.59
N ILE A 590 35.28 8.26 -25.54
CA ILE A 590 35.52 9.56 -26.18
C ILE A 590 36.35 10.43 -25.26
N ILE A 591 37.41 11.04 -25.80
CA ILE A 591 38.22 12.07 -25.13
C ILE A 591 38.06 13.38 -25.87
N VAL A 592 37.64 14.42 -25.15
CA VAL A 592 37.44 15.78 -25.65
C VAL A 592 38.52 16.66 -25.03
N TYR A 593 39.44 17.18 -25.82
CA TYR A 593 40.46 18.14 -25.38
C TYR A 593 40.00 19.56 -25.66
N PHE A 594 40.17 20.45 -24.68
CA PHE A 594 39.68 21.81 -24.75
C PHE A 594 40.54 22.79 -23.93
N THR A 595 40.35 24.07 -24.19
CA THR A 595 40.78 25.16 -23.31
C THR A 595 39.57 25.84 -22.70
N GLN A 596 39.68 26.23 -21.43
CA GLN A 596 38.63 26.92 -20.68
C GLN A 596 38.81 28.45 -20.76
N ASP A 597 37.72 29.19 -20.92
CA ASP A 597 37.72 30.65 -20.77
C ASP A 597 37.97 31.04 -19.31
N ALA A 598 39.14 31.60 -19.04
CA ALA A 598 39.57 32.00 -17.70
C ALA A 598 38.75 33.14 -17.08
N THR A 599 37.88 33.80 -17.85
CA THR A 599 36.98 34.86 -17.35
C THR A 599 35.64 34.33 -16.85
N ALA A 600 35.31 33.07 -17.14
CA ALA A 600 34.11 32.40 -16.66
C ALA A 600 34.32 31.76 -15.26
N SER A 601 33.21 31.42 -14.60
CA SER A 601 33.21 30.71 -13.31
C SER A 601 32.60 29.30 -13.39
N SER A 602 32.11 28.91 -14.57
CA SER A 602 31.59 27.58 -14.89
C SER A 602 31.88 27.22 -16.34
N TRP A 603 32.07 25.93 -16.60
CA TRP A 603 32.37 25.36 -17.91
C TRP A 603 31.54 24.11 -18.10
N GLN A 604 30.88 23.97 -19.24
CA GLN A 604 29.95 22.88 -19.47
C GLN A 604 30.19 22.24 -20.83
N LEU A 605 29.94 20.94 -20.92
CA LEU A 605 30.05 20.17 -22.15
C LEU A 605 28.85 19.24 -22.31
N LYS A 606 28.29 19.25 -23.52
CA LYS A 606 27.24 18.38 -24.00
C LYS A 606 27.74 17.56 -25.18
N LEU A 607 27.47 16.27 -25.15
CA LEU A 607 27.53 15.38 -26.31
C LEU A 607 26.10 15.12 -26.79
N GLY A 608 25.85 15.31 -28.08
CA GLY A 608 24.51 15.15 -28.64
C GLY A 608 24.52 14.49 -30.02
N ARG A 609 23.33 14.13 -30.49
CA ARG A 609 23.14 13.51 -31.81
C ARG A 609 22.89 14.54 -32.90
N GLY A 610 23.36 14.24 -34.11
CA GLY A 610 23.25 15.15 -35.27
C GLY A 610 21.83 15.36 -35.80
N SER A 611 20.87 14.45 -35.54
CA SER A 611 19.51 14.56 -36.10
C SER A 611 18.72 15.76 -35.59
N ASP A 612 18.82 16.07 -34.30
CA ASP A 612 18.00 17.08 -33.62
C ASP A 612 18.73 17.83 -32.50
N TRP A 613 20.03 17.59 -32.31
CA TRP A 613 20.85 18.16 -31.24
C TRP A 613 20.43 17.72 -29.82
N SER A 614 19.61 16.68 -29.67
CA SER A 614 19.33 16.14 -28.35
C SER A 614 20.59 15.56 -27.72
N THR A 615 20.64 15.57 -26.39
CA THR A 615 21.71 14.96 -25.59
C THR A 615 21.70 13.45 -25.81
N LEU A 616 22.88 12.82 -25.81
CA LEU A 616 22.95 11.35 -25.89
C LEU A 616 22.36 10.72 -24.60
N PRO A 617 21.59 9.62 -24.70
CA PRO A 617 20.81 9.10 -23.58
C PRO A 617 21.63 8.67 -22.35
N ASP A 618 22.70 7.91 -22.55
CA ASP A 618 23.55 7.43 -21.46
C ASP A 618 24.44 8.57 -20.94
N PHE A 619 24.81 9.53 -21.80
CA PHE A 619 25.50 10.75 -21.37
C PHE A 619 24.60 11.65 -20.50
N GLN A 620 23.31 11.74 -20.81
CA GLN A 620 22.34 12.48 -20.02
C GLN A 620 22.19 11.87 -18.62
N GLU A 621 22.20 10.54 -18.51
CA GLU A 621 22.23 9.87 -17.21
C GLU A 621 23.53 10.16 -16.45
N TYR A 622 24.69 10.10 -17.13
CA TYR A 622 25.98 10.48 -16.56
C TYR A 622 26.01 11.93 -16.04
N ALA A 623 25.32 12.84 -16.72
CA ALA A 623 25.16 14.24 -16.32
C ALA A 623 24.11 14.46 -15.20
N GLY A 624 23.63 13.39 -14.55
CA GLY A 624 22.63 13.48 -13.48
C GLY A 624 21.23 13.85 -13.98
N GLY A 625 20.90 13.49 -15.23
CA GLY A 625 19.65 13.81 -15.92
C GLY A 625 19.67 15.14 -16.69
N GLY A 626 20.76 15.91 -16.60
CA GLY A 626 20.94 17.19 -17.30
C GLY A 626 21.45 17.06 -18.74
N ASP A 627 21.30 18.13 -19.53
CA ASP A 627 21.74 18.18 -20.93
C ASP A 627 23.27 18.34 -21.11
N ALA A 628 24.00 18.67 -20.05
CA ALA A 628 25.46 18.83 -20.05
C ALA A 628 26.05 18.48 -18.69
N THR A 629 27.34 18.15 -18.70
CA THR A 629 28.14 17.97 -17.49
C THR A 629 29.01 19.19 -17.22
N ASP A 630 29.26 19.47 -15.93
CA ASP A 630 30.18 20.52 -15.50
C ASP A 630 31.63 20.04 -15.59
N LEU A 631 32.51 20.88 -16.14
CA LEU A 631 33.93 20.61 -16.25
C LEU A 631 34.70 21.22 -15.07
N THR A 632 35.65 20.45 -14.54
CA THR A 632 36.50 20.89 -13.42
C THR A 632 37.38 22.07 -13.85
N ALA A 633 37.52 23.08 -12.99
CA ALA A 633 38.35 24.24 -13.25
C ALA A 633 39.82 23.85 -13.53
N GLY A 634 40.38 24.33 -14.63
CA GLY A 634 41.74 24.03 -15.07
C GLY A 634 41.90 22.71 -15.84
N ALA A 635 40.81 21.97 -16.09
CA ALA A 635 40.86 20.78 -16.93
C ALA A 635 41.22 21.14 -18.38
N THR A 636 42.02 20.28 -19.02
CA THR A 636 42.39 20.38 -20.45
C THR A 636 41.73 19.31 -21.31
N SER A 637 41.08 18.34 -20.67
CA SER A 637 40.35 17.28 -21.35
C SER A 637 39.21 16.73 -20.48
N PHE A 638 38.30 16.00 -21.13
CA PHE A 638 37.20 15.26 -20.53
C PHE A 638 37.08 13.90 -21.23
N SER A 639 36.99 12.83 -20.44
CA SER A 639 36.86 11.46 -20.94
C SER A 639 35.50 10.89 -20.56
N TYR A 640 34.83 10.25 -21.50
CA TYR A 640 33.52 9.63 -21.29
C TYR A 640 33.42 8.29 -22.02
N GLN A 641 33.03 7.24 -21.30
CA GLN A 641 32.78 5.91 -21.85
C GLN A 641 31.35 5.83 -22.38
N LEU A 642 31.20 5.49 -23.66
CA LEU A 642 29.90 5.43 -24.32
C LEU A 642 29.12 4.19 -23.88
N GLY A 643 27.86 4.38 -23.48
CA GLY A 643 26.92 3.29 -23.30
C GLY A 643 26.33 2.77 -24.63
N ALA A 644 25.52 1.72 -24.54
CA ALA A 644 24.94 1.09 -25.72
C ALA A 644 23.91 1.98 -26.44
N ASN A 645 23.17 2.82 -25.70
CA ASN A 645 22.18 3.71 -26.30
C ASN A 645 22.87 4.89 -27.00
N ASP A 646 23.95 5.42 -26.42
CA ASP A 646 24.75 6.47 -27.03
C ASP A 646 25.34 6.03 -28.37
N VAL A 647 25.91 4.83 -28.44
CA VAL A 647 26.48 4.28 -29.67
C VAL A 647 25.40 4.09 -30.73
N ASN A 648 24.25 3.52 -30.35
CA ASN A 648 23.13 3.37 -31.27
C ASN A 648 22.66 4.73 -31.83
N GLU A 649 22.57 5.75 -30.99
CA GLU A 649 22.19 7.11 -31.40
C GLU A 649 23.23 7.75 -32.33
N ILE A 650 24.52 7.66 -32.03
CA ILE A 650 25.59 8.19 -32.91
C ILE A 650 25.53 7.52 -34.30
N LEU A 651 25.35 6.19 -34.35
CA LEU A 651 25.31 5.42 -35.59
C LEU A 651 24.06 5.69 -36.44
N THR A 652 22.90 5.94 -35.81
CA THR A 652 21.61 6.01 -36.50
C THR A 652 21.07 7.43 -36.68
N ASN A 653 21.55 8.41 -35.89
CA ASN A 653 21.03 9.77 -35.85
C ASN A 653 22.07 10.83 -36.28
N ASN A 654 22.69 10.60 -37.45
CA ASN A 654 23.58 11.53 -38.14
C ASN A 654 24.86 11.93 -37.40
N GLY A 655 25.42 11.05 -36.56
CA GLY A 655 26.72 11.26 -35.93
C GLY A 655 26.67 12.13 -34.68
N LEU A 656 27.85 12.64 -34.29
CA LEU A 656 28.09 13.27 -33.00
C LEU A 656 28.28 14.79 -33.13
N ILE A 657 27.61 15.55 -32.26
CA ILE A 657 27.80 16.99 -32.10
C ILE A 657 28.24 17.33 -30.68
N PHE A 658 28.83 18.52 -30.52
CA PHE A 658 29.22 19.06 -29.21
C PHE A 658 28.64 20.45 -29.01
N GLN A 659 28.09 20.70 -27.83
CA GLN A 659 27.65 22.02 -27.36
C GLN A 659 28.15 22.25 -25.94
N GLY A 660 28.08 23.48 -25.45
CA GLY A 660 28.50 23.75 -24.08
C GLY A 660 28.71 25.23 -23.78
N ALA A 661 29.31 25.49 -22.63
CA ALA A 661 29.57 26.83 -22.14
C ALA A 661 31.05 27.05 -21.80
N ASN A 662 31.57 28.19 -22.25
CA ASN A 662 32.86 28.78 -21.91
C ASN A 662 34.09 27.93 -22.27
N VAL A 663 33.96 26.99 -23.21
CA VAL A 663 35.03 26.08 -23.65
C VAL A 663 35.31 26.18 -25.15
N THR A 664 36.59 26.06 -25.50
CA THR A 664 37.05 25.96 -26.89
C THR A 664 37.63 24.56 -27.13
N LEU A 665 37.04 23.80 -28.04
CA LEU A 665 37.46 22.44 -28.40
C LEU A 665 38.72 22.50 -29.26
N THR A 666 39.68 21.62 -28.97
CA THR A 666 40.99 21.56 -29.64
C THR A 666 41.27 20.23 -30.32
N GLN A 667 40.79 19.13 -29.74
CA GLN A 667 40.91 17.78 -30.30
C GLN A 667 39.81 16.87 -29.77
N ILE A 668 39.31 15.95 -30.60
CA ILE A 668 38.44 14.84 -30.18
C ILE A 668 39.14 13.54 -30.56
N SER A 669 39.11 12.57 -29.65
CA SER A 669 39.72 11.26 -29.86
C SER A 669 38.82 10.15 -29.33
N ILE A 670 38.98 8.95 -29.89
CA ILE A 670 38.26 7.74 -29.45
C ILE A 670 39.28 6.67 -29.10
N ILE A 671 39.08 6.05 -27.96
CA ILE A 671 39.71 4.81 -27.57
C ILE A 671 38.71 3.70 -27.88
N TYR A 672 39.03 2.88 -28.90
CA TYR A 672 38.23 1.73 -29.34
C TYR A 672 38.42 0.50 -28.46
#